data_AF-A0A835J709-F1
#
_entry.id   AF-A0A835J709-F1
#
_cell.length_a   1.000
_cell.length_b   1.000
_cell.length_c   1.000
_cell.angle_alpha   90.00
_cell.angle_beta   90.00
_cell.angle_gamma   90.00
#
_symmetry.space_group_name_H-M   'P 1'
#
loop_
_entity.id
_entity.type
_entity.pdbx_description
1 polymer ?
#
loop_
_entity_poly.entity_id
_entity_poly.type
_entity_poly.pdbx_seq_one_letter_code
_entity_poly.pdbx_strand_id
1 'polypeptide(L)'
;MENKPKLHVVQALKLLLLLFAVHSLFLFPFTLSEIFFEERFEDGWKDRWVLSDWKRSEGKAGTFKYTAGKWPGDPDDKGIQTYNDAKHFAISAKITPEFSNKDRTLVVQYSIKFEQNIECGGGYIKLHSGYVNQKKFGGDTPYSFMFGPDMCGTQTKKLHVILSYQGQNYPIKKDLQCETDKLTHFYTFILRPDASYSVLVDNRERESGSMYTDWDILPPPKIKDTKAKKPADWDDREYIEDPNDVKPEGYDSIPREIPDPKAKEPDDWDEEDDGIWRPPKIPNPAYKGPWKRKKIKNPNYKGKWKTPWIDNPEFEDDPDLYVLKPIKYVGIEVWQVKAGSIFDNILICDDPQYARKVVEDVFQNREIEKDALEEAEKVRKAREEEVTTFVCLLLGICNLFYNSTLVILFEHYPMDLNNCMSRKLREQERKVKGGGKKGATGSLAEGMNYKLSMAVSIRILQLQERSSFKFQKAACFSLKHVRSGIRVRPGTRQLSLRKGIVYGFMRLLSTPFKTLRGASRTLKVAQFCSVSNMSSSLQIEMVPCLNDNYAYLLHDVDTGTVGVIDPSEATPVIDALSRKNRNLTYILNTHHHHDHTGGNEELKAMYGAKVIGSGADRDRIPGIDIVLNDKEKWMFGGHEVLVMETPGHTRGHISFYFPGSGAIFAGDTLFSLSCGRLLEGTPEQMLSSLRKIMSLPDDTNIYCGHEYTLSNSKFALSIDPNNEALQSYAAHVAHLRSKSLPTIPTKLKIEKACNPFLRPSSTAIRHALNIPATANDSEALGVIRQAKDNF
;
A
#
# COMPACT_ATOMS: atom_id res chain seq x y z
N MET A 1 -15.03 -60.88 74.59
CA MET A 1 -15.24 -60.75 73.14
C MET A 1 -14.92 -59.33 72.76
N GLU A 2 -13.90 -59.05 71.96
CA GLU A 2 -13.74 -57.72 71.36
C GLU A 2 -12.91 -57.77 70.08
N ASN A 3 -13.24 -56.89 69.13
CA ASN A 3 -13.07 -57.15 67.69
C ASN A 3 -11.71 -56.69 67.15
N LYS A 4 -10.88 -57.63 66.64
CA LYS A 4 -9.68 -57.36 65.83
C LYS A 4 -9.82 -57.60 64.29
N PRO A 5 -10.86 -57.13 63.57
CA PRO A 5 -10.89 -57.22 62.10
C PRO A 5 -10.34 -55.99 61.37
N LYS A 6 -10.00 -54.88 62.06
CA LYS A 6 -9.78 -53.58 61.39
C LYS A 6 -8.41 -53.41 60.69
N LEU A 7 -7.33 -54.06 61.15
CA LEU A 7 -5.99 -53.78 60.61
C LEU A 7 -5.75 -54.45 59.24
N HIS A 8 -6.11 -55.73 59.09
CA HIS A 8 -5.97 -56.45 57.82
C HIS A 8 -6.85 -55.87 56.71
N VAL A 9 -8.07 -55.41 57.03
CA VAL A 9 -8.97 -54.77 56.05
C VAL A 9 -8.38 -53.46 55.52
N VAL A 10 -7.75 -52.64 56.38
CA VAL A 10 -7.10 -51.38 55.94
C VAL A 10 -5.85 -51.65 55.11
N GLN A 11 -5.04 -52.66 55.44
CA GLN A 11 -3.91 -53.06 54.60
C GLN A 11 -4.36 -53.64 53.26
N ALA A 12 -5.41 -54.48 53.24
CA ALA A 12 -6.00 -55.00 52.01
C ALA A 12 -6.58 -53.88 51.14
N LEU A 13 -7.30 -52.90 51.71
CA LEU A 13 -7.79 -51.73 50.95
C LEU A 13 -6.64 -50.90 50.38
N LYS A 14 -5.57 -50.66 51.15
CA LYS A 14 -4.40 -49.93 50.66
C LYS A 14 -3.70 -50.68 49.51
N LEU A 15 -3.55 -52.00 49.62
CA LEU A 15 -2.96 -52.81 48.55
C LEU A 15 -3.86 -52.84 47.30
N LEU A 16 -5.18 -52.94 47.49
CA LEU A 16 -6.16 -52.90 46.41
C LEU A 16 -6.15 -51.53 45.71
N LEU A 17 -6.12 -50.42 46.46
CA LEU A 17 -5.98 -49.06 45.92
C LEU A 17 -4.65 -48.86 45.19
N LEU A 18 -3.55 -49.42 45.69
CA LEU A 18 -2.25 -49.37 45.01
C LEU A 18 -2.28 -50.17 43.69
N LEU A 19 -2.87 -51.37 43.72
CA LEU A 19 -3.06 -52.20 42.52
C LEU A 19 -4.00 -51.54 41.51
N PHE A 20 -5.06 -50.85 41.97
CA PHE A 20 -5.97 -50.09 41.11
C PHE A 20 -5.27 -48.88 40.50
N ALA A 21 -4.45 -48.15 41.28
CA ALA A 21 -3.66 -47.02 40.79
C ALA A 21 -2.59 -47.46 39.76
N VAL A 22 -1.95 -48.61 39.98
CA VAL A 22 -1.01 -49.22 39.02
C VAL A 22 -1.76 -49.72 37.78
N HIS A 23 -2.93 -50.37 37.91
CA HIS A 23 -3.74 -50.75 36.75
C HIS A 23 -4.22 -49.53 35.96
N SER A 24 -4.63 -48.44 36.61
CA SER A 24 -5.02 -47.21 35.93
C SER A 24 -3.84 -46.51 35.25
N LEU A 25 -2.61 -46.67 35.75
CA LEU A 25 -1.37 -46.25 35.06
C LEU A 25 -1.07 -47.10 33.79
N PHE A 26 -1.53 -48.36 33.75
CA PHE A 26 -1.44 -49.22 32.55
C PHE A 26 -2.67 -49.15 31.62
N LEU A 27 -3.75 -48.47 32.03
CA LEU A 27 -4.97 -48.27 31.22
C LEU A 27 -4.97 -46.95 30.42
N PHE A 28 -3.98 -46.07 30.62
CA PHE A 28 -3.69 -45.05 29.63
C PHE A 28 -2.96 -45.72 28.46
N PRO A 29 -3.50 -45.69 27.23
CA PRO A 29 -2.70 -46.00 26.07
C PRO A 29 -1.57 -44.97 26.02
N PHE A 30 -0.33 -45.42 26.21
CA PHE A 30 0.84 -44.65 25.77
C PHE A 30 0.78 -44.58 24.25
N THR A 31 0.08 -43.59 23.72
CA THR A 31 0.19 -43.15 22.34
C THR A 31 1.61 -42.61 22.18
N LEU A 32 2.54 -43.50 21.81
CA LEU A 32 3.90 -43.12 21.45
C LEU A 32 3.80 -42.26 20.18
N SER A 33 3.94 -40.94 20.36
CA SER A 33 4.14 -39.98 19.28
C SER A 33 5.26 -40.47 18.36
N GLU A 34 4.95 -40.68 17.08
CA GLU A 34 5.91 -41.13 16.08
C GLU A 34 6.48 -39.91 15.33
N ILE A 35 7.80 -39.75 15.40
CA ILE A 35 8.53 -38.75 14.61
C ILE A 35 9.00 -39.46 13.34
N PHE A 36 8.32 -39.19 12.21
CA PHE A 36 8.65 -39.79 10.92
C PHE A 36 9.91 -39.18 10.32
N PHE A 37 10.12 -37.88 10.53
CA PHE A 37 11.30 -37.14 10.06
C PHE A 37 11.54 -35.93 10.96
N GLU A 38 12.78 -35.72 11.38
CA GLU A 38 13.21 -34.48 12.04
C GLU A 38 14.60 -34.09 11.51
N GLU A 39 14.78 -32.81 11.18
CA GLU A 39 16.03 -32.24 10.71
C GLU A 39 16.24 -30.83 11.28
N ARG A 40 17.35 -30.67 12.00
CA ARG A 40 17.86 -29.41 12.59
C ARG A 40 19.21 -28.99 11.97
N PHE A 41 19.52 -29.57 10.81
CA PHE A 41 20.75 -29.40 10.03
C PHE A 41 22.08 -29.57 10.79
N GLU A 42 22.07 -30.33 11.89
CA GLU A 42 23.26 -30.71 12.66
C GLU A 42 24.36 -31.36 11.80
N ASP A 43 25.57 -31.45 12.36
CA ASP A 43 26.72 -32.06 11.71
C ASP A 43 26.39 -33.44 11.12
N GLY A 44 26.74 -33.63 9.84
CA GLY A 44 26.37 -34.82 9.05
C GLY A 44 25.12 -34.67 8.18
N TRP A 45 24.39 -33.53 8.20
CA TRP A 45 23.20 -33.33 7.35
C TRP A 45 23.42 -33.60 5.85
N LYS A 46 24.66 -33.42 5.34
CA LYS A 46 25.02 -33.70 3.94
C LYS A 46 24.93 -35.18 3.54
N ASP A 47 24.95 -36.08 4.51
CA ASP A 47 24.75 -37.52 4.27
C ASP A 47 23.25 -37.86 4.23
N ARG A 48 22.40 -37.03 4.86
CA ARG A 48 20.93 -37.12 4.84
C ARG A 48 20.31 -36.48 3.60
N TRP A 49 20.85 -35.33 3.15
CA TRP A 49 20.31 -34.52 2.05
C TRP A 49 21.09 -34.62 0.75
N VAL A 50 20.38 -34.91 -0.34
CA VAL A 50 20.95 -34.99 -1.69
C VAL A 50 20.61 -33.73 -2.48
N LEU A 51 21.65 -32.96 -2.83
CA LEU A 51 21.55 -31.86 -3.79
C LEU A 51 21.31 -32.42 -5.20
N SER A 52 20.32 -31.87 -5.88
CA SER A 52 19.95 -32.22 -7.25
C SER A 52 20.90 -31.61 -8.29
N ASP A 53 20.99 -32.26 -9.45
CA ASP A 53 21.70 -31.76 -10.64
C ASP A 53 20.73 -31.16 -11.68
N TRP A 54 19.43 -31.11 -11.38
CA TRP A 54 18.43 -30.39 -12.18
C TRP A 54 18.85 -28.92 -12.35
N LYS A 55 18.66 -28.38 -13.55
CA LYS A 55 19.11 -27.02 -13.97
C LYS A 55 20.63 -26.75 -13.89
N ARG A 56 21.48 -27.72 -13.53
CA ARG A 56 22.96 -27.54 -13.49
C ARG A 56 23.54 -27.23 -14.88
N SER A 57 23.13 -27.96 -15.91
CA SER A 57 23.58 -27.74 -17.30
C SER A 57 23.14 -26.41 -17.89
N GLU A 58 22.00 -25.86 -17.44
CA GLU A 58 21.53 -24.52 -17.81
C GLU A 58 22.25 -23.38 -17.05
N GLY A 59 23.14 -23.71 -16.10
CA GLY A 59 23.75 -22.71 -15.21
C GLY A 59 22.76 -22.06 -14.24
N LYS A 60 21.58 -22.65 -14.04
CA LYS A 60 20.47 -22.11 -13.24
C LYS A 60 20.26 -22.80 -11.89
N ALA A 61 20.98 -23.89 -11.61
CA ALA A 61 21.00 -24.52 -10.29
C ALA A 61 21.67 -23.62 -9.24
N GLY A 62 21.06 -23.50 -8.07
CA GLY A 62 21.57 -22.79 -6.89
C GLY A 62 22.29 -23.72 -5.92
N THR A 63 23.04 -23.14 -5.00
CA THR A 63 23.74 -23.88 -3.93
C THR A 63 23.28 -23.42 -2.54
N PHE A 64 23.38 -24.30 -1.55
CA PHE A 64 23.04 -24.01 -0.17
C PHE A 64 24.31 -23.78 0.67
N LYS A 65 24.23 -22.85 1.63
CA LYS A 65 25.24 -22.58 2.64
C LYS A 65 24.69 -22.97 4.01
N TYR A 66 25.47 -23.71 4.80
CA TYR A 66 25.16 -24.01 6.20
C TYR A 66 25.51 -22.80 7.08
N THR A 67 24.51 -22.19 7.75
CA THR A 67 24.68 -20.90 8.46
C THR A 67 23.45 -20.52 9.30
N ALA A 68 23.65 -19.94 10.48
CA ALA A 68 22.58 -19.33 11.31
C ALA A 68 22.13 -17.93 10.83
N GLY A 69 22.75 -17.43 9.76
CA GLY A 69 22.54 -16.07 9.24
C GLY A 69 23.51 -15.01 9.77
N LYS A 70 23.12 -13.74 9.65
CA LYS A 70 23.85 -12.52 10.04
C LYS A 70 23.42 -11.97 11.41
N TRP A 71 22.16 -12.22 11.79
CA TRP A 71 21.58 -11.87 13.09
C TRP A 71 20.83 -13.10 13.63
N PRO A 72 21.54 -14.17 14.05
CA PRO A 72 20.91 -15.31 14.67
C PRO A 72 20.41 -14.98 16.09
N GLY A 73 19.35 -15.66 16.53
CA GLY A 73 18.99 -15.70 17.96
C GLY A 73 19.97 -16.58 18.74
N ASP A 74 20.37 -17.71 18.14
CA ASP A 74 21.43 -18.59 18.61
C ASP A 74 22.44 -18.86 17.46
N PRO A 75 23.73 -18.52 17.60
CA PRO A 75 24.75 -18.78 16.58
C PRO A 75 24.94 -20.27 16.22
N ASP A 76 24.49 -21.19 17.08
CA ASP A 76 24.58 -22.63 16.85
C ASP A 76 23.36 -23.25 16.16
N ASP A 77 22.21 -22.56 16.15
CA ASP A 77 21.00 -22.92 15.39
C ASP A 77 21.19 -22.59 13.89
N LYS A 78 21.71 -23.56 13.13
CA LYS A 78 22.23 -23.37 11.77
C LYS A 78 21.42 -24.11 10.71
N GLY A 79 20.58 -23.39 9.99
CA GLY A 79 19.87 -23.96 8.84
C GLY A 79 20.67 -24.00 7.54
N ILE A 80 19.98 -24.39 6.46
CA ILE A 80 20.48 -24.28 5.08
C ILE A 80 19.96 -23.01 4.41
N GLN A 81 20.88 -22.08 4.12
CA GLN A 81 20.60 -20.81 3.44
C GLN A 81 20.77 -20.93 1.92
N THR A 82 19.79 -20.47 1.14
CA THR A 82 19.94 -20.28 -0.31
C THR A 82 21.05 -19.25 -0.59
N TYR A 83 22.04 -19.57 -1.44
CA TYR A 83 23.24 -18.73 -1.57
C TYR A 83 23.35 -17.87 -2.85
N ASN A 84 22.82 -18.32 -3.99
CA ASN A 84 23.07 -17.68 -5.29
C ASN A 84 21.81 -17.02 -5.87
N ASP A 85 21.86 -15.70 -6.13
CA ASP A 85 20.77 -14.95 -6.74
C ASP A 85 20.35 -15.51 -8.13
N ALA A 86 19.05 -15.38 -8.42
CA ALA A 86 18.39 -15.83 -9.65
C ALA A 86 18.68 -17.30 -10.01
N LYS A 87 18.38 -18.22 -9.07
CA LYS A 87 18.56 -19.68 -9.23
C LYS A 87 17.34 -20.49 -8.78
N HIS A 88 17.25 -21.70 -9.32
CA HIS A 88 16.44 -22.80 -8.80
C HIS A 88 17.27 -23.59 -7.77
N PHE A 89 16.76 -23.70 -6.56
CA PHE A 89 17.34 -24.48 -5.48
C PHE A 89 16.54 -25.79 -5.39
N ALA A 90 17.22 -26.94 -5.43
CA ALA A 90 16.57 -28.25 -5.40
C ALA A 90 17.40 -29.24 -4.57
N ILE A 91 16.91 -29.58 -3.38
CA ILE A 91 17.54 -30.53 -2.44
C ILE A 91 16.47 -31.39 -1.77
N SER A 92 16.76 -32.66 -1.53
CA SER A 92 15.80 -33.60 -0.94
C SER A 92 16.46 -34.59 0.02
N ALA A 93 15.75 -34.96 1.08
CA ALA A 93 16.11 -36.03 1.99
C ALA A 93 15.12 -37.20 1.86
N LYS A 94 15.63 -38.41 2.10
CA LYS A 94 14.82 -39.64 2.12
C LYS A 94 14.33 -39.92 3.53
N ILE A 95 13.03 -40.13 3.67
CA ILE A 95 12.39 -40.60 4.90
C ILE A 95 12.49 -42.14 4.91
N THR A 96 12.89 -42.73 6.04
CA THR A 96 13.06 -44.18 6.16
C THR A 96 12.71 -44.61 7.60
N PRO A 97 11.69 -45.47 7.81
CA PRO A 97 10.81 -46.09 6.80
C PRO A 97 9.96 -45.06 6.03
N GLU A 98 9.32 -45.50 4.93
CA GLU A 98 8.23 -44.72 4.34
C GLU A 98 7.00 -44.84 5.24
N PHE A 99 6.21 -43.78 5.35
CA PHE A 99 5.07 -43.74 6.28
C PHE A 99 3.77 -43.35 5.56
N SER A 100 2.63 -43.64 6.18
CA SER A 100 1.32 -43.16 5.76
C SER A 100 0.62 -42.55 6.96
N ASN A 101 -0.15 -41.48 6.73
CA ASN A 101 -0.96 -40.84 7.75
C ASN A 101 -2.34 -41.50 7.93
N LYS A 102 -2.60 -42.68 7.35
CA LYS A 102 -3.84 -43.41 7.61
C LYS A 102 -4.00 -43.72 9.10
N ASP A 103 -5.21 -43.48 9.60
CA ASP A 103 -5.65 -43.64 10.99
C ASP A 103 -4.90 -42.77 12.02
N ARG A 104 -4.15 -41.74 11.57
CA ARG A 104 -3.39 -40.84 12.45
C ARG A 104 -3.38 -39.39 11.97
N THR A 105 -3.02 -38.47 12.86
CA THR A 105 -2.78 -37.08 12.48
C THR A 105 -1.48 -36.99 11.67
N LEU A 106 -1.42 -36.12 10.67
CA LEU A 106 -0.21 -35.69 10.01
C LEU A 106 0.12 -34.27 10.47
N VAL A 107 1.29 -34.07 11.05
CA VAL A 107 1.86 -32.75 11.31
C VAL A 107 3.06 -32.54 10.39
N VAL A 108 3.09 -31.41 9.68
CA VAL A 108 4.21 -30.97 8.85
C VAL A 108 4.59 -29.57 9.31
N GLN A 109 5.76 -29.45 9.93
CA GLN A 109 6.27 -28.21 10.49
C GLN A 109 7.67 -27.92 9.96
N TYR A 110 7.97 -26.64 9.73
CA TYR A 110 9.35 -26.19 9.57
C TYR A 110 9.46 -24.70 9.87
N SER A 111 10.69 -24.25 10.08
CA SER A 111 11.03 -22.83 10.20
C SER A 111 11.67 -22.29 8.93
N ILE A 112 11.38 -21.04 8.61
CA ILE A 112 12.03 -20.31 7.54
C ILE A 112 12.28 -18.86 7.94
N LYS A 113 13.47 -18.36 7.60
CA LYS A 113 13.89 -16.97 7.78
C LYS A 113 14.22 -16.33 6.44
N PHE A 114 13.48 -15.29 6.07
CA PHE A 114 13.79 -14.46 4.90
C PHE A 114 14.75 -13.33 5.30
N GLU A 115 16.01 -13.70 5.54
CA GLU A 115 17.04 -12.74 5.97
C GLU A 115 17.28 -11.63 4.93
N GLN A 116 17.13 -11.97 3.66
CA GLN A 116 17.17 -11.03 2.56
C GLN A 116 15.81 -10.34 2.37
N ASN A 117 15.82 -9.08 1.90
CA ASN A 117 14.62 -8.48 1.29
C ASN A 117 14.25 -9.30 0.04
N ILE A 118 13.43 -10.35 0.19
CA ILE A 118 13.01 -11.21 -0.90
C ILE A 118 11.98 -10.47 -1.76
N GLU A 119 12.33 -10.22 -3.02
CA GLU A 119 11.42 -9.55 -3.98
C GLU A 119 10.54 -10.55 -4.71
N CYS A 120 11.10 -11.71 -5.06
CA CYS A 120 10.36 -12.85 -5.58
C CYS A 120 11.12 -14.15 -5.32
N GLY A 121 10.45 -15.13 -4.73
CA GLY A 121 10.90 -16.50 -4.55
C GLY A 121 10.06 -17.31 -3.57
N GLY A 122 10.06 -18.62 -3.77
CA GLY A 122 9.38 -19.59 -2.92
C GLY A 122 10.17 -19.91 -1.65
N GLY A 123 9.44 -20.27 -0.59
CA GLY A 123 9.96 -20.73 0.70
C GLY A 123 9.29 -22.00 1.20
N TYR A 124 8.64 -22.77 0.31
CA TYR A 124 7.86 -23.97 0.62
C TYR A 124 8.66 -25.27 0.55
N ILE A 125 8.13 -26.29 1.21
CA ILE A 125 8.59 -27.68 1.14
C ILE A 125 7.56 -28.55 0.39
N LYS A 126 8.03 -29.68 -0.15
CA LYS A 126 7.23 -30.69 -0.85
C LYS A 126 7.46 -32.07 -0.21
N LEU A 127 6.38 -32.83 -0.03
CA LEU A 127 6.43 -34.24 0.37
C LEU A 127 6.13 -35.11 -0.85
N HIS A 128 6.88 -36.19 -1.01
CA HIS A 128 6.80 -37.06 -2.19
C HIS A 128 6.54 -38.51 -1.81
N SER A 129 5.61 -39.13 -2.54
CA SER A 129 5.35 -40.58 -2.51
C SER A 129 6.09 -41.35 -3.60
N GLY A 130 6.29 -42.65 -3.41
CA GLY A 130 6.93 -43.51 -4.41
C GLY A 130 8.44 -43.25 -4.56
N TYR A 131 9.04 -43.63 -5.69
CA TYR A 131 10.48 -43.45 -5.94
C TYR A 131 10.78 -42.08 -6.55
N VAL A 132 11.65 -41.30 -5.91
CA VAL A 132 12.20 -40.04 -6.44
C VAL A 132 13.68 -40.22 -6.73
N ASN A 133 14.09 -39.93 -7.98
CA ASN A 133 15.50 -39.77 -8.30
C ASN A 133 15.99 -38.41 -7.78
N GLN A 134 16.50 -38.39 -6.54
CA GLN A 134 16.96 -37.18 -5.85
C GLN A 134 17.99 -36.36 -6.65
N LYS A 135 18.78 -36.99 -7.54
CA LYS A 135 19.73 -36.30 -8.41
C LYS A 135 19.10 -35.60 -9.61
N LYS A 136 17.84 -35.90 -9.92
CA LYS A 136 17.03 -35.23 -10.96
C LYS A 136 15.82 -34.49 -10.37
N PHE A 137 15.75 -34.36 -9.05
CA PHE A 137 14.67 -33.67 -8.33
C PHE A 137 14.55 -32.21 -8.79
N GLY A 138 13.32 -31.77 -9.07
CA GLY A 138 13.04 -30.47 -9.69
C GLY A 138 11.53 -30.18 -9.76
N GLY A 139 11.17 -29.04 -10.36
CA GLY A 139 9.79 -28.53 -10.35
C GLY A 139 8.73 -29.50 -10.88
N ASP A 140 9.07 -30.30 -11.89
CA ASP A 140 8.17 -31.29 -12.51
C ASP A 140 8.07 -32.62 -11.73
N THR A 141 8.75 -32.76 -10.58
CA THR A 141 8.69 -33.99 -9.77
C THR A 141 7.33 -34.09 -9.08
N PRO A 142 6.54 -35.17 -9.31
CA PRO A 142 5.26 -35.34 -8.64
C PRO A 142 5.41 -35.34 -7.12
N TYR A 143 4.57 -34.56 -6.44
CA TYR A 143 4.50 -34.46 -4.98
C TYR A 143 3.10 -34.87 -4.51
N SER A 144 2.99 -35.25 -3.25
CA SER A 144 1.73 -35.58 -2.58
C SER A 144 1.18 -34.40 -1.80
N PHE A 145 2.08 -33.52 -1.33
CA PHE A 145 1.76 -32.31 -0.57
C PHE A 145 2.81 -31.22 -0.85
N MET A 146 2.40 -29.96 -0.94
CA MET A 146 3.28 -28.79 -0.93
C MET A 146 2.74 -27.77 0.08
N PHE A 147 3.63 -27.26 0.92
CA PHE A 147 3.28 -26.33 2.00
C PHE A 147 4.36 -25.27 2.22
N GLY A 148 3.93 -24.01 2.34
CA GLY A 148 4.80 -22.92 2.76
C GLY A 148 4.60 -21.59 2.04
N PRO A 149 5.33 -20.53 2.47
CA PRO A 149 5.22 -19.20 1.91
C PRO A 149 5.80 -19.13 0.50
N ASP A 150 5.19 -18.30 -0.34
CA ASP A 150 5.62 -17.95 -1.69
C ASP A 150 5.36 -16.46 -1.93
N MET A 151 6.44 -15.71 -2.12
CA MET A 151 6.39 -14.27 -2.28
C MET A 151 6.84 -13.90 -3.69
N CYS A 152 6.07 -13.08 -4.41
CA CYS A 152 6.50 -12.50 -5.67
C CYS A 152 5.85 -11.13 -5.89
N GLY A 153 6.67 -10.08 -5.82
CA GLY A 153 6.22 -8.70 -5.86
C GLY A 153 5.35 -8.33 -4.66
N THR A 154 4.45 -7.37 -4.85
CA THR A 154 3.46 -6.97 -3.84
C THR A 154 2.13 -7.71 -3.95
N GLN A 155 1.92 -8.46 -5.04
CA GLN A 155 0.65 -9.11 -5.36
C GLN A 155 0.58 -10.56 -4.89
N THR A 156 1.71 -11.28 -4.91
CA THR A 156 1.79 -12.67 -4.43
C THR A 156 2.53 -12.70 -3.10
N LYS A 157 1.82 -13.00 -2.01
CA LYS A 157 2.36 -13.21 -0.66
C LYS A 157 1.61 -14.37 0.01
N LYS A 158 1.59 -15.51 -0.67
CA LYS A 158 0.67 -16.60 -0.38
C LYS A 158 1.35 -17.69 0.45
N LEU A 159 0.62 -18.22 1.42
CA LEU A 159 0.96 -19.47 2.11
C LEU A 159 0.29 -20.61 1.33
N HIS A 160 1.05 -21.26 0.45
CA HIS A 160 0.53 -22.40 -0.33
C HIS A 160 0.21 -23.57 0.59
N VAL A 161 -0.96 -24.17 0.37
CA VAL A 161 -1.34 -25.48 0.90
C VAL A 161 -1.95 -26.26 -0.27
N ILE A 162 -1.17 -27.15 -0.87
CA ILE A 162 -1.53 -27.86 -2.11
C ILE A 162 -1.50 -29.36 -1.85
N LEU A 163 -2.63 -30.02 -2.04
CA LEU A 163 -2.80 -31.46 -1.85
C LEU A 163 -2.91 -32.14 -3.22
N SER A 164 -2.24 -33.28 -3.40
CA SER A 164 -2.33 -34.05 -4.65
C SER A 164 -3.28 -35.22 -4.49
N TYR A 165 -4.39 -35.20 -5.23
CA TYR A 165 -5.40 -36.25 -5.24
C TYR A 165 -5.55 -36.81 -6.65
N GLN A 166 -5.54 -38.15 -6.77
CA GLN A 166 -5.57 -38.89 -8.04
C GLN A 166 -4.52 -38.46 -9.12
N GLY A 167 -3.49 -37.70 -8.74
CA GLY A 167 -2.43 -37.19 -9.63
C GLY A 167 -2.64 -35.75 -10.11
N GLN A 168 -3.76 -35.12 -9.74
CA GLN A 168 -4.02 -33.69 -9.92
C GLN A 168 -3.67 -32.94 -8.64
N ASN A 169 -3.16 -31.72 -8.77
CA ASN A 169 -2.80 -30.86 -7.64
C ASN A 169 -3.91 -29.83 -7.38
N TYR A 170 -4.41 -29.81 -6.15
CA TYR A 170 -5.49 -28.94 -5.70
C TYR A 170 -4.92 -27.92 -4.70
N PRO A 171 -4.82 -26.63 -5.06
CA PRO A 171 -4.53 -25.58 -4.10
C PRO A 171 -5.75 -25.33 -3.21
N ILE A 172 -5.52 -24.89 -1.97
CA ILE A 172 -6.58 -24.43 -1.08
C ILE A 172 -7.30 -23.21 -1.68
N LYS A 173 -8.63 -23.16 -1.51
CA LYS A 173 -9.50 -22.06 -1.98
C LYS A 173 -9.27 -20.76 -1.23
N LYS A 174 -8.88 -20.86 0.04
CA LYS A 174 -8.70 -19.72 0.95
C LYS A 174 -7.40 -18.98 0.62
N ASP A 175 -7.45 -17.65 0.53
CA ASP A 175 -6.26 -16.83 0.27
C ASP A 175 -5.43 -16.62 1.55
N LEU A 176 -4.59 -17.59 1.88
CA LEU A 176 -3.73 -17.55 3.06
C LEU A 176 -2.52 -16.65 2.80
N GLN A 177 -2.28 -15.70 3.70
CA GLN A 177 -1.16 -14.75 3.61
C GLN A 177 0.03 -15.25 4.44
N CYS A 178 1.26 -15.01 3.95
CA CYS A 178 2.49 -15.34 4.67
C CYS A 178 3.09 -14.14 5.42
N GLU A 179 3.91 -14.40 6.44
CA GLU A 179 4.68 -13.35 7.11
C GLU A 179 5.77 -12.79 6.18
N THR A 180 6.05 -11.49 6.30
CA THR A 180 6.96 -10.79 5.37
C THR A 180 8.01 -9.90 6.04
N ASP A 181 8.32 -10.15 7.31
CA ASP A 181 9.49 -9.55 7.96
C ASP A 181 10.76 -10.43 7.75
N LYS A 182 11.80 -10.22 8.54
CA LYS A 182 13.13 -10.87 8.39
C LYS A 182 13.51 -11.77 9.57
N LEU A 183 12.57 -12.04 10.46
CA LEU A 183 12.71 -12.95 11.58
C LEU A 183 12.48 -14.39 11.11
N THR A 184 12.76 -15.33 12.01
CA THR A 184 12.44 -16.74 11.81
C THR A 184 10.97 -16.97 12.14
N HIS A 185 10.24 -17.56 11.19
CA HIS A 185 8.83 -17.95 11.37
C HIS A 185 8.66 -19.45 11.23
N PHE A 186 7.79 -20.03 12.06
CA PHE A 186 7.39 -21.43 11.94
C PHE A 186 6.07 -21.54 11.20
N TYR A 187 6.04 -22.40 10.18
CA TYR A 187 4.85 -22.78 9.45
C TYR A 187 4.51 -24.23 9.79
N THR A 188 3.29 -24.46 10.28
CA THR A 188 2.82 -25.78 10.72
C THR A 188 1.48 -26.10 10.08
N PHE A 189 1.40 -27.22 9.38
CA PHE A 189 0.16 -27.79 8.86
C PHE A 189 -0.18 -29.06 9.66
N ILE A 190 -1.44 -29.18 10.08
CA ILE A 190 -1.97 -30.33 10.81
C ILE A 190 -3.16 -30.84 9.99
N LEU A 191 -3.19 -32.13 9.65
CA LEU A 191 -4.30 -32.82 8.99
C LEU A 191 -4.72 -34.03 9.83
N ARG A 192 -6.00 -34.14 10.15
CA ARG A 192 -6.54 -35.14 11.08
C ARG A 192 -7.36 -36.23 10.33
N PRO A 193 -7.61 -37.40 10.96
CA PRO A 193 -8.38 -38.48 10.34
C PRO A 193 -9.84 -38.19 9.99
N ASP A 194 -10.40 -37.08 10.48
CA ASP A 194 -11.74 -36.59 10.12
C ASP A 194 -11.72 -35.64 8.89
N ALA A 195 -10.59 -35.60 8.17
CA ALA A 195 -10.28 -34.65 7.10
C ALA A 195 -10.41 -33.18 7.51
N SER A 196 -10.34 -32.87 8.81
CA SER A 196 -10.14 -31.51 9.30
C SER A 196 -8.65 -31.13 9.27
N TYR A 197 -8.35 -29.85 9.05
CA TYR A 197 -7.00 -29.34 9.10
C TYR A 197 -6.90 -28.07 9.96
N SER A 198 -5.67 -27.76 10.39
CA SER A 198 -5.28 -26.47 10.95
C SER A 198 -3.97 -26.00 10.31
N VAL A 199 -3.87 -24.72 10.01
CA VAL A 199 -2.63 -24.03 9.64
C VAL A 199 -2.25 -23.11 10.79
N LEU A 200 -1.08 -23.33 11.39
CA LEU A 200 -0.52 -22.46 12.41
C LEU A 200 0.70 -21.73 11.83
N VAL A 201 0.85 -20.47 12.22
CA VAL A 201 2.09 -19.69 12.04
C VAL A 201 2.53 -19.22 13.42
N ASP A 202 3.79 -19.44 13.79
CA ASP A 202 4.34 -19.04 15.09
C ASP A 202 3.52 -19.56 16.29
N ASN A 203 3.10 -20.84 16.25
CA ASN A 203 2.17 -21.49 17.18
C ASN A 203 0.75 -20.88 17.28
N ARG A 204 0.41 -19.88 16.46
CA ARG A 204 -0.94 -19.28 16.41
C ARG A 204 -1.72 -19.88 15.25
N GLU A 205 -2.90 -20.42 15.53
CA GLU A 205 -3.80 -20.88 14.45
C GLU A 205 -4.20 -19.67 13.58
N ARG A 206 -3.86 -19.76 12.29
CA ARG A 206 -4.20 -18.78 11.26
C ARG A 206 -5.46 -19.19 10.50
N GLU A 207 -5.64 -20.49 10.31
CA GLU A 207 -6.75 -21.07 9.56
C GLU A 207 -7.09 -22.46 10.08
N SER A 208 -8.36 -22.85 10.02
CA SER A 208 -8.81 -24.23 10.21
C SER A 208 -10.06 -24.51 9.39
N GLY A 209 -10.31 -25.78 9.08
CA GLY A 209 -11.41 -26.16 8.20
C GLY A 209 -11.40 -27.62 7.81
N SER A 210 -11.97 -27.93 6.64
CA SER A 210 -12.13 -29.30 6.16
C SER A 210 -11.77 -29.47 4.69
N MET A 211 -11.21 -30.62 4.33
CA MET A 211 -10.91 -30.95 2.94
C MET A 211 -12.14 -30.97 2.02
N TYR A 212 -13.32 -31.30 2.57
CA TYR A 212 -14.60 -31.30 1.84
C TYR A 212 -15.07 -29.90 1.41
N THR A 213 -14.62 -28.83 2.08
CA THR A 213 -15.06 -27.45 1.78
C THR A 213 -13.98 -26.62 1.10
N ASP A 214 -12.73 -26.78 1.56
CA ASP A 214 -11.68 -25.79 1.34
C ASP A 214 -10.76 -26.14 0.14
N TRP A 215 -10.97 -27.28 -0.50
CA TRP A 215 -10.39 -27.65 -1.80
C TRP A 215 -11.49 -28.10 -2.77
N ASP A 216 -11.21 -28.13 -4.07
CA ASP A 216 -12.10 -28.68 -5.12
C ASP A 216 -11.76 -30.14 -5.46
N ILE A 217 -11.47 -30.96 -4.44
CA ILE A 217 -11.11 -32.38 -4.64
C ILE A 217 -12.35 -33.21 -4.98
N LEU A 218 -13.41 -33.09 -4.18
CA LEU A 218 -14.71 -33.71 -4.41
C LEU A 218 -15.72 -32.65 -4.86
N PRO A 219 -16.71 -33.01 -5.71
CA PRO A 219 -17.79 -32.10 -6.06
C PRO A 219 -18.68 -31.80 -4.84
N PRO A 220 -19.47 -30.72 -4.83
CA PRO A 220 -20.29 -30.36 -3.66
C PRO A 220 -21.38 -31.42 -3.42
N PRO A 221 -21.71 -31.77 -2.16
CA PRO A 221 -22.70 -32.80 -1.85
C PRO A 221 -24.14 -32.40 -2.24
N LYS A 222 -24.41 -31.09 -2.41
CA LYS A 222 -25.72 -30.57 -2.85
C LYS A 222 -25.56 -29.52 -3.93
N ILE A 223 -26.49 -29.56 -4.89
CA ILE A 223 -26.61 -28.61 -6.00
C ILE A 223 -28.01 -28.01 -6.05
N LYS A 224 -28.18 -26.85 -6.70
CA LYS A 224 -29.51 -26.26 -6.89
C LYS A 224 -30.27 -27.03 -7.96
N ASP A 225 -31.54 -27.34 -7.71
CA ASP A 225 -32.40 -27.99 -8.70
C ASP A 225 -32.70 -27.05 -9.87
N THR A 226 -32.05 -27.28 -11.01
CA THR A 226 -32.24 -26.52 -12.24
C THR A 226 -33.61 -26.74 -12.90
N LYS A 227 -34.37 -27.76 -12.47
CA LYS A 227 -35.72 -28.06 -12.97
C LYS A 227 -36.82 -27.45 -12.10
N ALA A 228 -36.51 -27.01 -10.87
CA ALA A 228 -37.47 -26.40 -9.97
C ALA A 228 -38.00 -25.06 -10.51
N LYS A 229 -39.32 -24.90 -10.49
CA LYS A 229 -40.02 -23.67 -10.90
C LYS A 229 -40.73 -23.05 -9.70
N LYS A 230 -40.87 -21.72 -9.71
CA LYS A 230 -41.69 -20.99 -8.73
C LYS A 230 -43.13 -21.51 -8.78
N PRO A 231 -43.73 -22.00 -7.68
CA PRO A 231 -45.12 -22.40 -7.65
C PRO A 231 -46.04 -21.22 -7.99
N ALA A 232 -47.13 -21.47 -8.72
CA ALA A 232 -48.05 -20.42 -9.16
C ALA A 232 -48.79 -19.75 -7.99
N ASP A 233 -48.95 -20.47 -6.87
CA ASP A 233 -49.54 -20.01 -5.61
C ASP A 233 -48.52 -19.32 -4.68
N TRP A 234 -47.29 -19.06 -5.15
CA TRP A 234 -46.23 -18.44 -4.35
C TRP A 234 -46.21 -16.92 -4.50
N ASP A 235 -46.87 -16.22 -3.58
CA ASP A 235 -46.82 -14.76 -3.52
C ASP A 235 -45.57 -14.28 -2.77
N ASP A 236 -44.70 -13.56 -3.49
CA ASP A 236 -43.47 -12.93 -2.99
C ASP A 236 -43.62 -11.41 -2.81
N ARG A 237 -44.84 -10.87 -2.93
CA ARG A 237 -45.15 -9.47 -2.60
C ARG A 237 -45.43 -9.37 -1.11
N GLU A 238 -44.51 -8.79 -0.34
CA GLU A 238 -44.68 -8.57 1.10
C GLU A 238 -45.85 -7.62 1.43
N TYR A 239 -46.12 -6.66 0.55
CA TYR A 239 -47.22 -5.69 0.68
C TYR A 239 -48.13 -5.72 -0.55
N ILE A 240 -49.44 -5.67 -0.28
CA ILE A 240 -50.50 -5.47 -1.28
C ILE A 240 -51.25 -4.18 -0.96
N GLU A 241 -51.97 -3.63 -1.93
CA GLU A 241 -52.88 -2.52 -1.66
C GLU A 241 -54.10 -3.03 -0.89
N ASP A 242 -54.57 -2.26 0.09
CA ASP A 242 -55.71 -2.63 0.95
C ASP A 242 -57.00 -2.63 0.14
N PRO A 243 -57.64 -3.80 -0.09
CA PRO A 243 -58.86 -3.88 -0.90
C PRO A 243 -60.02 -3.07 -0.28
N ASN A 244 -60.00 -2.84 1.03
CA ASN A 244 -61.05 -2.12 1.76
C ASN A 244 -60.82 -0.60 1.86
N ASP A 245 -59.60 -0.12 1.58
CA ASP A 245 -59.30 1.31 1.57
C ASP A 245 -59.85 1.94 0.28
N VAL A 246 -61.07 2.46 0.37
CA VAL A 246 -61.76 3.15 -0.73
C VAL A 246 -61.48 4.65 -0.71
N LYS A 247 -61.44 5.25 -1.90
CA LYS A 247 -61.22 6.68 -2.06
C LYS A 247 -62.42 7.48 -1.51
N PRO A 248 -62.22 8.44 -0.59
CA PRO A 248 -63.31 9.26 -0.09
C PRO A 248 -63.97 10.09 -1.20
N GLU A 249 -65.28 10.23 -1.13
CA GLU A 249 -66.06 11.08 -2.03
C GLU A 249 -65.63 12.56 -1.90
N GLY A 250 -65.60 13.28 -3.03
CA GLY A 250 -65.16 14.69 -3.07
C GLY A 250 -63.65 14.92 -2.90
N TYR A 251 -62.83 13.89 -2.67
CA TYR A 251 -61.38 14.04 -2.44
C TYR A 251 -60.65 14.74 -3.61
N ASP A 252 -61.02 14.44 -4.87
CA ASP A 252 -60.45 15.09 -6.06
C ASP A 252 -60.96 16.52 -6.29
N SER A 253 -62.08 16.87 -5.67
CA SER A 253 -62.71 18.19 -5.78
C SER A 253 -62.09 19.23 -4.84
N ILE A 254 -61.16 18.81 -3.95
CA ILE A 254 -60.42 19.71 -3.07
C ILE A 254 -59.38 20.47 -3.92
N PRO A 255 -59.50 21.80 -4.09
CA PRO A 255 -58.54 22.56 -4.90
C PRO A 255 -57.19 22.63 -4.19
N ARG A 256 -56.10 22.58 -4.97
CA ARG A 256 -54.71 22.68 -4.46
C ARG A 256 -54.43 24.00 -3.75
N GLU A 257 -55.12 25.06 -4.16
CA GLU A 257 -54.96 26.43 -3.66
C GLU A 257 -56.33 27.03 -3.36
N ILE A 258 -56.38 27.86 -2.31
CA ILE A 258 -57.55 28.66 -1.92
C ILE A 258 -57.12 30.13 -1.78
N PRO A 259 -58.02 31.12 -1.96
CA PRO A 259 -57.68 32.51 -1.68
C PRO A 259 -57.33 32.68 -0.20
N ASP A 260 -56.35 33.53 0.11
CA ASP A 260 -55.91 33.78 1.49
C ASP A 260 -57.04 34.45 2.30
N PRO A 261 -57.58 33.78 3.34
CA PRO A 261 -58.65 34.34 4.17
C PRO A 261 -58.18 35.47 5.09
N LYS A 262 -56.87 35.76 5.15
CA LYS A 262 -56.29 36.88 5.91
C LYS A 262 -55.86 38.05 5.04
N ALA A 263 -55.83 37.88 3.72
CA ALA A 263 -55.54 38.99 2.83
C ALA A 263 -56.68 40.02 2.91
N LYS A 264 -56.29 41.29 2.94
CA LYS A 264 -57.18 42.43 2.78
C LYS A 264 -56.70 43.23 1.57
N GLU A 265 -57.65 43.89 0.94
CA GLU A 265 -57.40 44.90 -0.08
C GLU A 265 -56.51 46.01 0.52
N PRO A 266 -55.45 46.45 -0.18
CA PRO A 266 -54.65 47.60 0.24
C PRO A 266 -55.48 48.89 0.25
N ASP A 267 -55.22 49.78 1.20
CA ASP A 267 -55.92 51.07 1.33
C ASP A 267 -55.59 52.04 0.16
N ASP A 268 -54.59 51.70 -0.67
CA ASP A 268 -54.11 52.44 -1.84
C ASP A 268 -54.45 51.77 -3.20
N TRP A 269 -55.35 50.78 -3.22
CA TRP A 269 -55.79 50.09 -4.44
C TRP A 269 -56.83 50.90 -5.23
N ASP A 270 -56.67 51.01 -6.55
CA ASP A 270 -57.62 51.70 -7.44
C ASP A 270 -58.24 50.72 -8.46
N GLU A 271 -59.58 50.52 -8.43
CA GLU A 271 -60.24 49.58 -9.35
C GLU A 271 -60.26 50.05 -10.83
N GLU A 272 -60.11 51.35 -11.14
CA GLU A 272 -60.03 51.82 -12.53
C GLU A 272 -58.62 51.59 -13.13
N ASP A 273 -57.56 51.78 -12.35
CA ASP A 273 -56.16 51.64 -12.81
C ASP A 273 -55.55 50.25 -12.57
N ASP A 274 -55.82 49.59 -11.42
CA ASP A 274 -55.29 48.26 -11.05
C ASP A 274 -56.27 47.10 -11.31
N GLY A 275 -57.57 47.40 -11.46
CA GLY A 275 -58.64 46.43 -11.70
C GLY A 275 -59.20 45.76 -10.44
N ILE A 276 -60.21 44.89 -10.60
CA ILE A 276 -60.91 44.23 -9.47
C ILE A 276 -59.92 43.44 -8.61
N TRP A 277 -59.75 43.85 -7.35
CA TRP A 277 -58.85 43.20 -6.40
C TRP A 277 -59.23 41.72 -6.19
N ARG A 278 -58.22 40.86 -6.09
CA ARG A 278 -58.41 39.43 -5.80
C ARG A 278 -57.40 38.98 -4.74
N PRO A 279 -57.84 38.38 -3.62
CA PRO A 279 -56.91 37.90 -2.60
C PRO A 279 -55.92 36.88 -3.18
N PRO A 280 -54.61 36.99 -2.86
CA PRO A 280 -53.60 36.07 -3.32
C PRO A 280 -53.94 34.64 -2.89
N LYS A 281 -53.60 33.67 -3.73
CA LYS A 281 -53.87 32.25 -3.44
C LYS A 281 -52.77 31.66 -2.56
N ILE A 282 -53.19 30.90 -1.55
CA ILE A 282 -52.31 30.12 -0.68
C ILE A 282 -52.57 28.61 -0.84
N PRO A 283 -51.58 27.74 -0.55
CA PRO A 283 -51.78 26.30 -0.56
C PRO A 283 -52.92 25.88 0.38
N ASN A 284 -53.86 25.07 -0.12
CA ASN A 284 -54.99 24.59 0.66
C ASN A 284 -54.53 23.51 1.67
N PRO A 285 -54.63 23.71 2.99
CA PRO A 285 -54.20 22.72 3.97
C PRO A 285 -55.00 21.39 3.93
N ALA A 286 -56.19 21.39 3.31
CA ALA A 286 -56.99 20.19 3.11
C ALA A 286 -56.53 19.34 1.91
N TYR A 287 -55.74 19.88 0.98
CA TYR A 287 -55.28 19.16 -0.21
C TYR A 287 -54.09 18.24 0.12
N LYS A 288 -54.31 16.93 0.08
CA LYS A 288 -53.32 15.90 0.45
C LYS A 288 -52.60 15.25 -0.75
N GLY A 289 -52.70 15.85 -1.95
CA GLY A 289 -52.17 15.28 -3.19
C GLY A 289 -53.01 14.10 -3.72
N PRO A 290 -52.62 13.48 -4.86
CA PRO A 290 -53.38 12.39 -5.47
C PRO A 290 -53.60 11.21 -4.52
N TRP A 291 -54.84 10.74 -4.41
CA TRP A 291 -55.18 9.61 -3.53
C TRP A 291 -54.44 8.35 -3.96
N LYS A 292 -53.87 7.64 -2.98
CA LYS A 292 -53.24 6.34 -3.14
C LYS A 292 -53.81 5.40 -2.07
N ARG A 293 -54.23 4.21 -2.51
CA ARG A 293 -54.71 3.13 -1.64
C ARG A 293 -53.61 2.76 -0.64
N LYS A 294 -53.95 2.60 0.64
CA LYS A 294 -53.00 2.16 1.67
C LYS A 294 -52.38 0.82 1.30
N LYS A 295 -51.14 0.59 1.70
CA LYS A 295 -50.48 -0.72 1.58
C LYS A 295 -50.58 -1.46 2.91
N ILE A 296 -51.05 -2.70 2.86
CA ILE A 296 -51.12 -3.63 3.99
C ILE A 296 -50.17 -4.81 3.76
N LYS A 297 -49.75 -5.47 4.85
CA LYS A 297 -48.99 -6.72 4.73
C LYS A 297 -49.85 -7.78 4.06
N ASN A 298 -49.28 -8.47 3.08
CA ASN A 298 -49.95 -9.52 2.34
C ASN A 298 -50.08 -10.78 3.20
N PRO A 299 -51.30 -11.24 3.55
CA PRO A 299 -51.48 -12.46 4.34
C PRO A 299 -50.96 -13.73 3.65
N ASN A 300 -50.82 -13.70 2.31
CA ASN A 300 -50.36 -14.83 1.51
C ASN A 300 -48.85 -14.79 1.20
N TYR A 301 -48.09 -13.85 1.77
CA TYR A 301 -46.66 -13.73 1.52
C TYR A 301 -45.87 -14.93 2.07
N LYS A 302 -45.30 -15.74 1.18
CA LYS A 302 -44.51 -16.94 1.52
C LYS A 302 -43.00 -16.66 1.58
N GLY A 303 -42.58 -15.40 1.51
CA GLY A 303 -41.17 -15.02 1.32
C GLY A 303 -40.77 -14.96 -0.15
N LYS A 304 -39.58 -14.45 -0.45
CA LYS A 304 -39.00 -14.57 -1.80
C LYS A 304 -38.73 -16.05 -2.11
N TRP A 305 -39.27 -16.54 -3.23
CA TRP A 305 -39.03 -17.93 -3.67
C TRP A 305 -37.54 -18.18 -3.90
N LYS A 306 -37.06 -19.34 -3.46
CA LYS A 306 -35.67 -19.80 -3.64
C LYS A 306 -35.68 -21.19 -4.27
N THR A 307 -34.77 -21.42 -5.21
CA THR A 307 -34.53 -22.75 -5.78
C THR A 307 -34.13 -23.73 -4.67
N PRO A 308 -34.76 -24.91 -4.55
CA PRO A 308 -34.37 -25.93 -3.58
C PRO A 308 -32.98 -26.51 -3.91
N TRP A 309 -32.33 -27.03 -2.87
CA TRP A 309 -31.11 -27.81 -3.00
C TRP A 309 -31.46 -29.30 -3.02
N ILE A 310 -30.89 -30.03 -3.99
CA ILE A 310 -30.99 -31.48 -4.14
C ILE A 310 -29.60 -32.09 -3.95
N ASP A 311 -29.55 -33.36 -3.58
CA ASP A 311 -28.29 -34.08 -3.45
C ASP A 311 -27.64 -34.24 -4.84
N ASN A 312 -26.33 -34.10 -4.90
CA ASN A 312 -25.58 -34.12 -6.16
C ASN A 312 -25.35 -35.57 -6.63
N PRO A 313 -25.85 -35.99 -7.81
CA PRO A 313 -25.64 -37.36 -8.30
C PRO A 313 -24.18 -37.67 -8.64
N GLU A 314 -23.35 -36.65 -8.83
CA GLU A 314 -21.91 -36.80 -9.09
C GLU A 314 -21.07 -36.84 -7.79
N PHE A 315 -21.69 -36.71 -6.61
CA PHE A 315 -20.99 -36.78 -5.33
C PHE A 315 -20.90 -38.22 -4.81
N GLU A 316 -19.66 -38.72 -4.73
CA GLU A 316 -19.28 -39.93 -4.03
C GLU A 316 -18.35 -39.53 -2.86
N ASP A 317 -18.60 -40.08 -1.68
CA ASP A 317 -17.86 -39.76 -0.45
C ASP A 317 -16.58 -40.61 -0.35
N ASP A 318 -15.47 -40.00 0.03
CA ASP A 318 -14.18 -40.69 0.22
C ASP A 318 -13.75 -40.61 1.70
N PRO A 319 -13.98 -41.67 2.50
CA PRO A 319 -13.60 -41.66 3.91
C PRO A 319 -12.08 -41.63 4.13
N ASP A 320 -11.27 -41.96 3.11
CA ASP A 320 -9.81 -41.89 3.13
C ASP A 320 -9.29 -40.58 2.46
N LEU A 321 -10.14 -39.57 2.21
CA LEU A 321 -9.78 -38.29 1.57
C LEU A 321 -8.57 -37.59 2.23
N TYR A 322 -8.37 -37.76 3.53
CA TYR A 322 -7.25 -37.20 4.28
C TYR A 322 -5.93 -38.00 4.13
N VAL A 323 -5.98 -39.21 3.60
CA VAL A 323 -4.84 -40.14 3.51
C VAL A 323 -3.98 -39.77 2.31
N LEU A 324 -2.80 -39.25 2.57
CA LEU A 324 -1.82 -39.02 1.53
C LEU A 324 -1.22 -40.35 1.05
N LYS A 325 -0.84 -40.40 -0.24
CA LYS A 325 -0.02 -41.49 -0.77
C LYS A 325 1.24 -41.67 0.11
N PRO A 326 1.67 -42.91 0.41
CA PRO A 326 2.78 -43.16 1.35
C PRO A 326 4.02 -42.32 1.05
N ILE A 327 4.44 -41.53 2.04
CA ILE A 327 5.47 -40.49 1.92
C ILE A 327 6.85 -41.11 2.17
N LYS A 328 7.79 -40.78 1.28
CA LYS A 328 9.14 -41.37 1.23
C LYS A 328 10.27 -40.34 1.12
N TYR A 329 9.97 -39.12 0.71
CA TYR A 329 10.95 -38.03 0.61
C TYR A 329 10.33 -36.69 1.01
N VAL A 330 11.16 -35.82 1.59
CA VAL A 330 10.91 -34.40 1.74
C VAL A 330 11.89 -33.63 0.85
N GLY A 331 11.42 -32.58 0.19
CA GLY A 331 12.20 -31.79 -0.75
C GLY A 331 11.94 -30.29 -0.64
N ILE A 332 13.00 -29.51 -0.77
CA ILE A 332 12.94 -28.06 -0.99
C ILE A 332 13.26 -27.84 -2.47
N GLU A 333 12.26 -27.46 -3.25
CA GLU A 333 12.43 -27.00 -4.63
C GLU A 333 11.79 -25.63 -4.79
N VAL A 334 12.61 -24.60 -4.95
CA VAL A 334 12.17 -23.19 -5.02
C VAL A 334 13.00 -22.41 -6.02
N TRP A 335 12.36 -21.50 -6.76
CA TRP A 335 13.04 -20.40 -7.45
C TRP A 335 13.20 -19.23 -6.49
N GLN A 336 14.36 -18.56 -6.49
CA GLN A 336 14.52 -17.26 -5.81
C GLN A 336 15.31 -16.27 -6.68
N VAL A 337 14.75 -15.07 -6.87
CA VAL A 337 15.43 -13.94 -7.52
C VAL A 337 16.56 -13.43 -6.65
N LYS A 338 16.33 -13.31 -5.34
CA LYS A 338 17.32 -12.94 -4.34
C LYS A 338 17.43 -14.02 -3.28
N ALA A 339 18.62 -14.58 -3.15
CA ALA A 339 18.92 -15.66 -2.22
C ALA A 339 19.20 -15.12 -0.81
N GLY A 340 19.09 -15.98 0.19
CA GLY A 340 19.26 -15.66 1.60
C GLY A 340 18.26 -16.33 2.54
N SER A 341 17.27 -17.04 2.01
CA SER A 341 16.28 -17.77 2.80
C SER A 341 16.93 -18.93 3.51
N ILE A 342 16.80 -19.00 4.84
CA ILE A 342 17.32 -20.08 5.68
C ILE A 342 16.16 -21.01 6.01
N PHE A 343 16.29 -22.30 5.71
CA PHE A 343 15.34 -23.34 6.10
C PHE A 343 15.94 -24.14 7.27
N ASP A 344 15.14 -24.40 8.30
CA ASP A 344 15.56 -25.17 9.48
C ASP A 344 14.37 -25.83 10.20
N ASN A 345 14.63 -26.66 11.21
CA ASN A 345 13.65 -27.27 12.11
C ASN A 345 12.52 -28.03 11.39
N ILE A 346 12.86 -28.79 10.34
CA ILE A 346 11.89 -29.54 9.53
C ILE A 346 11.45 -30.78 10.29
N LEU A 347 10.17 -30.85 10.63
CA LEU A 347 9.56 -31.89 11.46
C LEU A 347 8.32 -32.46 10.75
N ILE A 348 8.22 -33.79 10.75
CA ILE A 348 7.05 -34.54 10.30
C ILE A 348 6.75 -35.61 11.36
N CYS A 349 5.60 -35.49 12.03
CA CYS A 349 5.18 -36.38 13.12
C CYS A 349 3.64 -36.54 13.16
N ASP A 350 3.12 -37.30 14.12
CA ASP A 350 1.67 -37.43 14.38
C ASP A 350 1.17 -36.69 15.64
N ASP A 351 2.05 -35.96 16.34
CA ASP A 351 1.74 -35.23 17.58
C ASP A 351 1.86 -33.69 17.45
N PRO A 352 0.72 -32.97 17.39
CA PRO A 352 0.69 -31.51 17.41
C PRO A 352 1.29 -30.85 18.66
N GLN A 353 1.32 -31.55 19.81
CA GLN A 353 1.84 -31.04 21.06
C GLN A 353 3.36 -31.07 21.06
N TYR A 354 3.98 -32.15 20.55
CA TYR A 354 5.41 -32.19 20.29
C TYR A 354 5.85 -31.09 19.31
N ALA A 355 5.12 -30.91 18.20
CA ALA A 355 5.41 -29.86 17.23
C ALA A 355 5.36 -28.45 17.83
N ARG A 356 4.33 -28.13 18.63
CA ARG A 356 4.24 -26.86 19.37
C ARG A 356 5.44 -26.63 20.29
N LYS A 357 5.87 -27.68 21.00
CA LYS A 357 7.02 -27.59 21.91
C LYS A 357 8.31 -27.24 21.16
N VAL A 358 8.55 -27.80 19.97
CA VAL A 358 9.72 -27.45 19.15
C VAL A 358 9.75 -25.96 18.80
N VAL A 359 8.59 -25.36 18.49
CA VAL A 359 8.49 -23.89 18.26
C VAL A 359 8.79 -23.12 19.55
N GLU A 360 8.25 -23.56 20.69
CA GLU A 360 8.48 -22.91 22.00
C GLU A 360 9.94 -22.95 22.43
N ASP A 361 10.62 -24.09 22.23
CA ASP A 361 12.03 -24.29 22.56
C ASP A 361 12.94 -23.34 21.73
N VAL A 362 12.69 -23.20 20.42
CA VAL A 362 13.46 -22.28 19.55
C VAL A 362 13.11 -20.81 19.83
N PHE A 363 11.84 -20.49 20.08
CA PHE A 363 11.40 -19.11 20.33
C PHE A 363 11.87 -18.50 21.65
N GLN A 364 12.51 -19.26 22.55
CA GLN A 364 13.21 -18.71 23.71
C GLN A 364 14.22 -17.62 23.31
N ASN A 365 14.84 -17.75 22.14
CA ASN A 365 15.85 -16.81 21.62
C ASN A 365 15.27 -15.77 20.64
N ARG A 366 13.94 -15.68 20.46
CA ARG A 366 13.31 -14.81 19.45
C ARG A 366 13.55 -13.31 19.67
N GLU A 367 13.51 -12.84 20.92
CA GLU A 367 13.80 -11.42 21.19
C GLU A 367 15.28 -11.09 20.94
N ILE A 368 16.21 -12.05 21.12
CA ILE A 368 17.63 -11.88 20.78
C ILE A 368 17.81 -11.71 19.27
N GLU A 369 17.14 -12.54 18.45
CA GLU A 369 17.13 -12.40 16.99
C GLU A 369 16.62 -11.01 16.55
N LYS A 370 15.55 -10.54 17.20
CA LYS A 370 14.90 -9.27 16.89
C LYS A 370 15.76 -8.06 17.29
N ASP A 371 16.35 -8.06 18.49
CA ASP A 371 17.28 -7.02 18.91
C ASP A 371 18.52 -6.97 18.01
N ALA A 372 19.05 -8.14 17.60
CA ALA A 372 20.16 -8.24 16.66
C ALA A 372 19.79 -7.74 15.25
N LEU A 373 18.57 -7.99 14.78
CA LEU A 373 18.04 -7.43 13.53
C LEU A 373 17.93 -5.89 13.62
N GLU A 374 17.35 -5.36 14.70
CA GLU A 374 17.21 -3.91 14.88
C GLU A 374 18.57 -3.21 14.92
N GLU A 375 19.56 -3.79 15.58
CA GLU A 375 20.93 -3.25 15.61
C GLU A 375 21.60 -3.33 14.23
N ALA A 376 21.48 -4.47 13.52
CA ALA A 376 21.96 -4.60 12.15
C ALA A 376 21.31 -3.57 11.19
N GLU A 377 20.03 -3.25 11.38
CA GLU A 377 19.33 -2.21 10.64
C GLU A 377 19.80 -0.78 10.99
N LYS A 378 20.08 -0.50 12.27
CA LYS A 378 20.65 0.79 12.72
C LYS A 378 22.04 1.00 12.12
N VAL A 379 22.92 -0.01 12.19
CA VAL A 379 24.26 0.00 11.59
C VAL A 379 24.19 0.18 10.07
N ARG A 380 23.25 -0.50 9.38
CA ARG A 380 23.03 -0.32 7.94
C ARG A 380 22.62 1.11 7.60
N LYS A 381 21.65 1.68 8.33
CA LYS A 381 21.18 3.07 8.13
C LYS A 381 22.31 4.07 8.36
N ALA A 382 23.07 3.94 9.45
CA ALA A 382 24.22 4.80 9.74
C ALA A 382 25.29 4.75 8.64
N ARG A 383 25.57 3.55 8.09
CA ARG A 383 26.49 3.39 6.95
C ARG A 383 25.95 4.00 5.65
N GLU A 384 24.64 3.90 5.40
CA GLU A 384 23.99 4.55 4.25
C GLU A 384 24.01 6.07 4.37
N GLU A 385 23.85 6.61 5.59
CA GLU A 385 24.01 8.04 5.89
C GLU A 385 25.47 8.51 5.74
N GLU A 386 26.45 7.71 6.19
CA GLU A 386 27.88 7.99 5.99
C GLU A 386 28.25 8.01 4.50
N VAL A 387 27.82 6.99 3.73
CA VAL A 387 28.03 6.94 2.28
C VAL A 387 27.33 8.11 1.58
N THR A 388 26.10 8.45 1.97
CA THR A 388 25.39 9.62 1.43
C THR A 388 26.15 10.92 1.76
N THR A 389 26.66 11.06 2.97
CA THR A 389 27.46 12.21 3.40
C THR A 389 28.77 12.31 2.61
N PHE A 390 29.46 11.20 2.40
CA PHE A 390 30.70 11.13 1.61
C PHE A 390 30.46 11.45 0.13
N VAL A 391 29.37 10.96 -0.45
CA VAL A 391 28.93 11.31 -1.82
C VAL A 391 28.57 12.80 -1.91
N CYS A 392 27.86 13.37 -0.94
CA CYS A 392 27.61 14.81 -0.86
C CYS A 392 28.91 15.62 -0.76
N LEU A 393 29.89 15.17 0.03
CA LEU A 393 31.19 15.83 0.17
C LEU A 393 31.97 15.81 -1.15
N LEU A 394 32.02 14.66 -1.83
CA LEU A 394 32.64 14.52 -3.16
C LEU A 394 31.95 15.40 -4.20
N LEU A 395 30.62 15.45 -4.24
CA LEU A 395 29.88 16.33 -5.15
C LEU A 395 30.12 17.82 -4.84
N GLY A 396 30.24 18.20 -3.57
CA GLY A 396 30.62 19.55 -3.14
C GLY A 396 32.04 19.92 -3.59
N ILE A 397 32.99 19.01 -3.42
CA ILE A 397 34.38 19.16 -3.90
C ILE A 397 34.42 19.26 -5.43
N CYS A 398 33.68 18.42 -6.16
CA CYS A 398 33.56 18.51 -7.61
C CYS A 398 33.00 19.87 -8.06
N ASN A 399 32.00 20.43 -7.36
CA ASN A 399 31.47 21.77 -7.66
C ASN A 399 32.48 22.90 -7.36
N LEU A 400 33.32 22.75 -6.34
CA LEU A 400 34.43 23.68 -6.06
C LEU A 400 35.49 23.64 -7.17
N PHE A 401 35.85 22.44 -7.64
CA PHE A 401 36.76 22.30 -8.78
C PHE A 401 36.15 22.81 -10.09
N TYR A 402 34.87 22.54 -10.37
CA TYR A 402 34.19 23.05 -11.58
C TYR A 402 34.18 24.58 -11.64
N ASN A 403 33.90 25.25 -10.52
CA ASN A 403 33.97 26.72 -10.45
C ASN A 403 35.41 27.24 -10.56
N SER A 404 36.39 26.50 -10.03
CA SER A 404 37.81 26.85 -10.14
C SER A 404 38.34 26.74 -11.58
N THR A 405 37.88 25.75 -12.35
CA THR A 405 38.20 25.62 -13.78
C THR A 405 37.53 26.71 -14.62
N LEU A 406 36.32 27.16 -14.24
CA LEU A 406 35.61 28.24 -14.96
C LEU A 406 36.34 29.60 -14.85
N VAL A 407 37.04 29.85 -13.74
CA VAL A 407 37.83 31.08 -13.53
C VAL A 407 39.12 31.10 -14.37
N ILE A 408 39.69 29.93 -14.70
CA ILE A 408 40.94 29.81 -15.47
C ILE A 408 40.67 29.88 -17.00
N LEU A 409 39.44 29.64 -17.45
CA LEU A 409 39.07 29.69 -18.87
C LEU A 409 38.67 31.09 -19.40
N PHE A 410 38.75 32.14 -18.58
CA PHE A 410 38.42 33.51 -18.97
C PHE A 410 39.62 34.42 -19.28
N GLU A 411 40.86 33.92 -19.21
CA GLU A 411 42.07 34.70 -19.53
C GLU A 411 42.64 34.49 -20.95
N HIS A 412 42.08 33.60 -21.78
CA HIS A 412 42.49 33.42 -23.18
C HIS A 412 41.28 33.39 -24.13
N TYR A 413 41.43 34.06 -25.28
CA TYR A 413 40.45 34.31 -26.36
C TYR A 413 39.47 35.51 -26.20
N PRO A 414 39.78 36.65 -26.83
CA PRO A 414 38.81 37.69 -27.14
C PRO A 414 38.16 37.46 -28.52
N MET A 415 36.84 37.62 -28.65
CA MET A 415 36.17 37.92 -29.92
C MET A 415 34.86 38.69 -29.72
N ASP A 416 34.48 39.44 -30.75
CA ASP A 416 33.55 40.57 -30.69
C ASP A 416 32.07 40.24 -30.40
N LEU A 417 31.48 41.03 -29.50
CA LEU A 417 30.04 41.27 -29.43
C LEU A 417 29.67 42.78 -29.47
N ASN A 418 30.59 43.59 -30.01
CA ASN A 418 30.41 45.02 -30.31
C ASN A 418 29.55 45.23 -31.58
N ASN A 419 28.26 44.85 -31.53
CA ASN A 419 27.29 45.43 -32.49
C ASN A 419 25.79 45.39 -32.09
N CYS A 420 25.34 44.51 -31.18
CA CYS A 420 23.91 44.40 -30.90
C CYS A 420 23.39 45.38 -29.81
N MET A 421 24.24 45.84 -28.89
CA MET A 421 23.86 46.79 -27.82
C MET A 421 23.75 48.26 -28.27
N SER A 422 24.06 48.56 -29.54
CA SER A 422 24.29 49.92 -30.02
C SER A 422 23.07 50.60 -30.69
N ARG A 423 21.88 50.00 -30.64
CA ARG A 423 20.62 50.61 -31.17
C ARG A 423 19.59 50.99 -30.10
N LYS A 424 19.42 50.22 -29.01
CA LYS A 424 18.44 50.56 -27.96
C LYS A 424 18.91 51.59 -26.92
N LEU A 425 20.23 51.73 -26.69
CA LEU A 425 20.76 52.77 -25.78
C LEU A 425 20.71 54.19 -26.38
N ARG A 426 20.79 54.32 -27.71
CA ARG A 426 20.71 55.62 -28.41
C ARG A 426 19.31 56.25 -28.47
N GLU A 427 18.29 55.54 -27.98
CA GLU A 427 16.91 56.03 -27.92
C GLU A 427 16.50 56.52 -26.51
N GLN A 428 17.19 56.08 -25.45
CA GLN A 428 16.96 56.55 -24.08
C GLN A 428 17.85 57.75 -23.68
N GLU A 429 19.04 57.90 -24.25
CA GLU A 429 19.91 59.06 -23.93
C GLU A 429 19.43 60.40 -24.52
N ARG A 430 18.43 60.40 -25.42
CA ARG A 430 17.82 61.64 -25.96
C ARG A 430 16.85 62.36 -25.01
N LYS A 431 16.58 61.83 -23.81
CA LYS A 431 15.72 62.49 -22.80
C LYS A 431 16.43 62.99 -21.54
N VAL A 432 17.73 62.72 -21.35
CA VAL A 432 18.45 63.11 -20.11
C VAL A 432 19.86 63.66 -20.42
N LYS A 433 19.91 64.91 -20.93
CA LYS A 433 20.90 65.96 -20.60
C LYS A 433 20.77 67.17 -21.54
N GLY A 434 19.98 68.15 -21.12
CA GLY A 434 20.21 69.53 -21.53
C GLY A 434 21.34 70.15 -20.70
N GLY A 435 22.07 71.12 -21.25
CA GLY A 435 23.12 71.87 -20.55
C GLY A 435 24.47 71.14 -20.49
N GLY A 436 25.37 71.47 -21.43
CA GLY A 436 26.73 70.95 -21.44
C GLY A 436 27.80 71.99 -21.07
N LYS A 437 29.06 71.58 -21.06
CA LYS A 437 30.21 72.38 -21.53
C LYS A 437 31.39 71.46 -21.88
N LYS A 438 32.17 71.89 -22.88
CA LYS A 438 33.33 71.18 -23.45
C LYS A 438 34.60 71.46 -22.64
N GLY A 439 35.61 70.59 -22.69
CA GLY A 439 36.95 70.89 -22.17
C GLY A 439 37.99 69.78 -22.33
N ALA A 440 38.73 69.82 -23.45
CA ALA A 440 40.09 69.29 -23.67
C ALA A 440 40.47 67.84 -23.27
N THR A 441 40.72 67.03 -24.32
CA THR A 441 41.96 66.26 -24.58
C THR A 441 43.12 66.39 -23.58
N GLY A 442 43.90 65.37 -23.24
CA GLY A 442 43.93 63.96 -23.67
C GLY A 442 45.26 63.27 -23.26
N SER A 443 45.36 61.94 -23.49
CA SER A 443 46.55 61.09 -23.25
C SER A 443 47.02 60.90 -21.79
N LEU A 444 46.67 59.74 -21.20
CA LEU A 444 47.47 58.88 -20.30
C LEU A 444 46.53 57.84 -19.64
N ALA A 445 46.40 56.66 -20.24
CA ALA A 445 45.43 55.66 -19.79
C ALA A 445 45.85 54.18 -20.02
N GLU A 446 47.10 53.84 -19.72
CA GLU A 446 47.49 52.45 -19.43
C GLU A 446 48.12 52.40 -18.03
N GLY A 447 47.59 51.56 -17.14
CA GLY A 447 48.14 51.38 -15.78
C GLY A 447 47.22 51.64 -14.58
N MET A 448 45.88 51.61 -14.70
CA MET A 448 44.99 51.80 -13.52
C MET A 448 43.82 50.81 -13.32
N ASN A 449 43.76 49.67 -14.03
CA ASN A 449 42.66 48.69 -13.85
C ASN A 449 42.97 47.46 -12.97
N TYR A 450 44.24 47.13 -12.67
CA TYR A 450 44.56 45.94 -11.88
C TYR A 450 44.38 46.11 -10.35
N LYS A 451 44.34 47.34 -9.82
CA LYS A 451 44.19 47.57 -8.37
C LYS A 451 42.73 47.65 -7.87
N LEU A 452 41.75 47.83 -8.76
CA LEU A 452 40.34 47.96 -8.35
C LEU A 452 39.65 46.59 -8.20
N SER A 453 39.95 45.64 -9.09
CA SER A 453 39.36 44.28 -9.05
C SER A 453 39.73 43.51 -7.77
N MET A 454 41.00 43.57 -7.34
CA MET A 454 41.48 42.84 -6.16
C MET A 454 40.90 43.39 -4.83
N ALA A 455 40.58 44.68 -4.77
CA ALA A 455 40.00 45.31 -3.58
C ALA A 455 38.53 44.92 -3.34
N VAL A 456 37.78 44.60 -4.39
CA VAL A 456 36.37 44.16 -4.30
C VAL A 456 36.30 42.71 -3.80
N SER A 457 37.12 41.82 -4.35
CA SER A 457 37.13 40.40 -3.95
C SER A 457 37.52 40.17 -2.49
N ILE A 458 38.48 40.95 -1.96
CA ILE A 458 38.90 40.85 -0.55
C ILE A 458 37.78 41.34 0.40
N ARG A 459 37.01 42.37 0.02
CA ARG A 459 35.86 42.83 0.81
C ARG A 459 34.71 41.82 0.86
N ILE A 460 34.49 41.06 -0.21
CA ILE A 460 33.44 40.03 -0.25
C ILE A 460 33.82 38.85 0.67
N LEU A 461 35.08 38.39 0.62
CA LEU A 461 35.57 37.32 1.49
C LEU A 461 35.50 37.70 2.98
N GLN A 462 35.89 38.93 3.36
CA GLN A 462 35.79 39.40 4.75
C GLN A 462 34.35 39.63 5.26
N LEU A 463 33.36 39.73 4.36
CA LEU A 463 31.94 39.80 4.74
C LEU A 463 31.33 38.40 4.95
N GLN A 464 31.84 37.36 4.29
CA GLN A 464 31.38 35.98 4.45
C GLN A 464 31.92 35.28 5.71
N GLU A 465 33.13 35.61 6.19
CA GLU A 465 33.62 35.07 7.48
C GLU A 465 32.88 35.62 8.70
N ARG A 466 32.31 36.84 8.62
CA ARG A 466 31.62 37.47 9.75
C ARG A 466 30.21 36.93 10.02
N SER A 467 29.61 36.21 9.09
CA SER A 467 28.27 35.60 9.26
C SER A 467 28.30 34.21 9.91
N SER A 468 29.42 33.49 9.88
CA SER A 468 29.53 32.14 10.46
C SER A 468 29.84 32.10 11.96
N PHE A 469 30.16 33.23 12.60
CA PHE A 469 30.56 33.29 14.03
C PHE A 469 29.46 33.80 14.99
N LYS A 470 28.19 33.81 14.56
CA LYS A 470 27.02 34.25 15.35
C LYS A 470 25.84 33.26 15.36
N PHE A 471 26.11 31.95 15.43
CA PHE A 471 25.06 30.94 15.66
C PHE A 471 25.47 29.84 16.67
N GLN A 472 26.17 30.23 17.74
CA GLN A 472 26.53 29.28 18.81
C GLN A 472 26.55 29.96 20.21
N LYS A 473 25.42 30.53 20.62
CA LYS A 473 25.12 30.98 22.00
C LYS A 473 23.64 31.39 22.14
N ALA A 474 22.77 30.47 22.55
CA ALA A 474 21.55 30.71 23.35
C ALA A 474 20.62 29.48 23.37
N ALA A 475 20.78 28.59 24.36
CA ALA A 475 19.72 27.80 24.98
C ALA A 475 20.34 26.89 26.07
N CYS A 476 20.24 27.31 27.34
CA CYS A 476 20.53 26.42 28.47
C CYS A 476 19.62 26.78 29.65
N PHE A 477 18.66 25.91 29.92
CA PHE A 477 17.89 25.68 31.14
C PHE A 477 17.08 24.40 30.86
N SER A 478 16.85 23.45 31.77
CA SER A 478 17.33 23.27 33.14
C SER A 478 17.06 21.81 33.54
N LEU A 479 17.97 21.13 34.25
CA LEU A 479 17.59 20.13 35.28
C LEU A 479 18.78 19.73 36.18
N LYS A 480 18.81 20.39 37.36
CA LYS A 480 19.23 19.89 38.69
C LYS A 480 20.47 18.97 38.83
N HIS A 481 21.58 19.62 39.19
CA HIS A 481 22.33 19.41 40.45
C HIS A 481 22.43 17.99 41.05
N VAL A 482 23.65 17.44 41.08
CA VAL A 482 24.28 16.92 42.31
C VAL A 482 25.70 17.51 42.41
N ARG A 483 26.14 17.86 43.64
CA ARG A 483 27.42 18.51 43.93
C ARG A 483 28.55 17.49 44.12
N SER A 484 29.73 17.78 43.56
CA SER A 484 30.94 18.11 44.35
C SER A 484 32.11 18.36 43.39
N GLY A 485 32.95 19.33 43.71
CA GLY A 485 34.19 19.56 42.97
C GLY A 485 35.37 19.58 43.93
N ILE A 486 36.56 19.26 43.43
CA ILE A 486 37.83 19.73 43.97
C ILE A 486 38.81 19.95 42.80
N ARG A 487 39.68 20.94 43.00
CA ARG A 487 40.63 21.52 42.04
C ARG A 487 41.97 20.79 42.13
N VAL A 488 42.76 20.74 41.05
CA VAL A 488 44.23 21.05 40.99
C VAL A 488 44.84 20.72 39.61
N ARG A 489 45.76 21.59 39.17
CA ARG A 489 46.73 21.49 38.06
C ARG A 489 48.11 21.82 38.67
N PRO A 490 49.26 21.67 37.96
CA PRO A 490 49.66 20.70 36.93
C PRO A 490 51.04 20.07 37.29
N GLY A 491 51.64 19.25 36.41
CA GLY A 491 53.03 18.78 36.62
C GLY A 491 53.65 18.05 35.43
N THR A 492 54.48 18.76 34.65
CA THR A 492 55.23 18.22 33.51
C THR A 492 56.57 17.60 33.90
N ARG A 493 56.96 16.47 33.29
CA ARG A 493 58.36 16.26 32.81
C ARG A 493 58.50 15.11 31.80
N GLN A 494 58.92 15.48 30.59
CA GLN A 494 59.92 14.83 29.71
C GLN A 494 60.34 13.38 30.01
N LEU A 495 60.34 12.52 28.97
CA LEU A 495 61.51 12.39 28.07
C LEU A 495 61.16 11.65 26.76
N SER A 496 62.12 11.57 25.84
CA SER A 496 61.93 11.29 24.40
C SER A 496 62.36 9.88 23.98
N LEU A 497 61.94 9.43 22.78
CA LEU A 497 62.87 9.06 21.67
C LEU A 497 62.15 8.61 20.37
N ARG A 498 62.47 9.34 19.28
CA ARG A 498 62.65 8.91 17.86
C ARG A 498 61.47 8.40 17.00
N LYS A 499 61.43 8.93 15.75
CA LYS A 499 61.37 8.04 14.57
C LYS A 499 60.31 8.19 13.45
N GLY A 500 60.18 9.28 12.69
CA GLY A 500 59.38 9.24 11.45
C GLY A 500 59.48 10.50 10.60
N ILE A 501 60.04 10.41 9.39
CA ILE A 501 60.33 11.54 8.49
C ILE A 501 59.35 11.58 7.31
N VAL A 502 59.12 12.77 6.76
CA VAL A 502 58.11 13.09 5.74
C VAL A 502 58.76 13.31 4.35
N TYR A 503 57.93 13.19 3.30
CA TYR A 503 58.04 13.71 1.93
C TYR A 503 58.71 12.88 0.81
N GLY A 504 57.98 12.80 -0.32
CA GLY A 504 58.41 12.32 -1.65
C GLY A 504 57.19 12.09 -2.56
N PHE A 505 57.09 12.78 -3.71
CA PHE A 505 55.86 12.90 -4.52
C PHE A 505 56.01 12.28 -5.93
N MET A 506 54.91 11.77 -6.54
CA MET A 506 54.73 11.39 -7.97
C MET A 506 55.61 10.20 -8.48
N ARG A 507 55.17 9.27 -9.35
CA ARG A 507 54.39 9.41 -10.60
C ARG A 507 54.08 8.01 -11.21
N LEU A 508 52.83 7.68 -11.53
CA LEU A 508 52.39 7.25 -12.88
C LEU A 508 50.87 7.07 -12.95
N LEU A 509 50.28 7.44 -14.09
CA LEU A 509 48.88 7.21 -14.45
C LEU A 509 48.82 6.19 -15.59
N SER A 510 47.83 5.29 -15.55
CA SER A 510 47.20 4.73 -16.75
C SER A 510 45.74 4.36 -16.44
N THR A 511 44.85 4.59 -17.40
CA THR A 511 43.38 4.55 -17.30
C THR A 511 42.82 3.38 -18.12
N PRO A 512 41.49 3.16 -18.30
CA PRO A 512 40.29 3.68 -17.61
C PRO A 512 39.32 2.56 -17.15
N PHE A 513 38.28 2.86 -16.33
CA PHE A 513 36.93 2.28 -16.57
C PHE A 513 35.78 3.12 -15.98
N LYS A 514 34.61 2.96 -16.59
CA LYS A 514 33.45 3.84 -16.70
C LYS A 514 32.58 4.00 -15.43
N THR A 515 32.18 5.25 -15.19
CA THR A 515 30.89 5.75 -14.64
C THR A 515 29.88 4.81 -13.95
N LEU A 516 29.38 5.26 -12.78
CA LEU A 516 27.94 5.35 -12.55
C LEU A 516 27.61 6.48 -11.54
N ARG A 517 26.57 7.28 -11.84
CA ARG A 517 26.09 8.38 -10.99
C ARG A 517 24.92 7.91 -10.11
N GLY A 518 24.96 8.32 -8.84
CA GLY A 518 23.93 9.22 -8.31
C GLY A 518 22.69 8.62 -7.64
N ALA A 519 22.58 8.88 -6.34
CA ALA A 519 21.35 9.40 -5.73
C ALA A 519 21.73 10.17 -4.45
N SER A 520 21.22 11.39 -4.28
CA SER A 520 21.28 12.12 -3.01
C SER A 520 19.96 12.88 -2.84
N ARG A 521 19.31 12.70 -1.70
CA ARG A 521 18.11 13.46 -1.29
C ARG A 521 18.30 13.94 0.14
N THR A 522 18.23 15.26 0.30
CA THR A 522 18.45 15.96 1.56
C THR A 522 17.18 15.95 2.42
N LEU A 523 17.25 15.48 3.66
CA LEU A 523 16.25 15.79 4.68
C LEU A 523 16.33 17.27 5.08
N LYS A 524 15.19 17.86 5.47
CA LYS A 524 15.16 19.01 6.37
C LYS A 524 14.09 18.84 7.43
N VAL A 525 14.47 19.14 8.67
CA VAL A 525 13.63 19.17 9.87
C VAL A 525 13.45 20.63 10.30
N ALA A 526 12.26 20.96 10.80
CA ALA A 526 11.97 22.19 11.56
C ALA A 526 10.90 21.88 12.63
N GLN A 527 10.87 22.65 13.72
CA GLN A 527 10.42 22.16 15.04
C GLN A 527 9.58 23.22 15.79
N PHE A 528 8.39 22.82 16.30
CA PHE A 528 7.59 23.33 17.46
C PHE A 528 7.37 24.86 17.60
N CYS A 529 6.22 25.42 18.01
CA CYS A 529 4.94 24.98 18.61
C CYS A 529 3.85 25.98 18.14
N SER A 530 2.53 25.83 18.28
CA SER A 530 1.58 24.83 18.85
C SER A 530 0.23 25.04 18.08
N VAL A 531 -0.94 24.41 18.30
CA VAL A 531 -1.67 23.76 19.40
C VAL A 531 -2.35 22.49 18.84
N SER A 532 -2.55 21.46 19.67
CA SER A 532 -3.34 20.25 19.38
C SER A 532 -3.21 19.66 17.96
N ASN A 533 -2.00 19.23 17.58
CA ASN A 533 -1.84 18.40 16.39
C ASN A 533 -2.16 16.93 16.76
N MET A 534 -3.40 16.50 16.56
CA MET A 534 -3.72 15.07 16.62
C MET A 534 -3.04 14.38 15.43
N SER A 535 -2.20 13.39 15.72
CA SER A 535 -1.66 12.50 14.69
C SER A 535 -2.83 11.89 13.93
N SER A 536 -2.92 12.08 12.62
CA SER A 536 -4.13 11.71 11.86
C SER A 536 -4.43 10.22 11.98
N SER A 537 -5.52 9.90 12.69
CA SER A 537 -6.06 8.55 12.87
C SER A 537 -6.70 7.97 11.60
N LEU A 538 -6.81 8.76 10.54
CA LEU A 538 -7.34 8.32 9.25
C LEU A 538 -6.31 7.49 8.46
N GLN A 539 -6.58 6.19 8.32
CA GLN A 539 -5.89 5.30 7.40
C GLN A 539 -6.55 5.35 6.02
N ILE A 540 -5.74 5.49 4.96
CA ILE A 540 -6.20 5.46 3.56
C ILE A 540 -5.62 4.21 2.90
N GLU A 541 -6.48 3.30 2.45
CA GLU A 541 -6.14 2.09 1.69
C GLU A 541 -6.67 2.22 0.27
N MET A 542 -5.79 2.00 -0.71
CA MET A 542 -6.15 1.96 -2.12
C MET A 542 -6.63 0.56 -2.49
N VAL A 543 -7.78 0.48 -3.17
CA VAL A 543 -8.41 -0.76 -3.63
C VAL A 543 -8.48 -0.71 -5.16
N PRO A 544 -7.60 -1.43 -5.88
CA PRO A 544 -7.70 -1.57 -7.33
C PRO A 544 -9.02 -2.22 -7.72
N CYS A 545 -9.73 -1.63 -8.67
CA CYS A 545 -10.99 -2.12 -9.22
C CYS A 545 -10.93 -2.11 -10.75
N LEU A 546 -11.73 -2.94 -11.40
CA LEU A 546 -11.79 -3.09 -12.85
C LEU A 546 -10.39 -3.31 -13.45
N ASN A 547 -9.97 -2.49 -14.44
CA ASN A 547 -8.65 -2.60 -15.07
C ASN A 547 -7.62 -1.62 -14.47
N ASP A 548 -8.03 -0.39 -14.18
CA ASP A 548 -7.14 0.68 -13.73
C ASP A 548 -7.79 1.69 -12.76
N ASN A 549 -9.03 1.47 -12.31
CA ASN A 549 -9.71 2.31 -11.33
C ASN A 549 -9.15 2.08 -9.92
N TYR A 550 -9.21 3.13 -9.08
CA TYR A 550 -8.90 3.08 -7.66
C TYR A 550 -10.08 3.58 -6.82
N ALA A 551 -10.69 2.65 -6.08
CA ALA A 551 -11.49 2.99 -4.91
C ALA A 551 -10.57 3.24 -3.70
N TYR A 552 -11.02 4.01 -2.72
CA TYR A 552 -10.24 4.31 -1.51
C TYR A 552 -11.01 4.00 -0.24
N LEU A 553 -10.57 2.98 0.49
CA LEU A 553 -11.07 2.69 1.84
C LEU A 553 -10.44 3.66 2.85
N LEU A 554 -11.30 4.43 3.50
CA LEU A 554 -10.97 5.31 4.61
C LEU A 554 -11.33 4.60 5.90
N HIS A 555 -10.41 4.53 6.86
CA HIS A 555 -10.69 3.99 8.19
C HIS A 555 -10.17 4.96 9.24
N ASP A 556 -11.08 5.57 9.98
CA ASP A 556 -10.74 6.28 11.19
C ASP A 556 -10.47 5.28 12.32
N VAL A 557 -9.25 5.29 12.85
CA VAL A 557 -8.82 4.37 13.92
C VAL A 557 -9.49 4.67 15.26
N ASP A 558 -9.89 5.92 15.53
CA ASP A 558 -10.39 6.32 16.85
C ASP A 558 -11.85 5.92 17.07
N THR A 559 -12.70 6.08 16.06
CA THR A 559 -14.13 5.71 16.09
C THR A 559 -14.44 4.37 15.43
N GLY A 560 -13.52 3.82 14.65
CA GLY A 560 -13.76 2.65 13.79
C GLY A 560 -14.64 2.94 12.57
N THR A 561 -14.94 4.22 12.28
CA THR A 561 -15.74 4.62 11.10
C THR A 561 -15.02 4.24 9.82
N VAL A 562 -15.73 3.60 8.89
CA VAL A 562 -15.18 3.22 7.57
C VAL A 562 -15.97 3.84 6.43
N GLY A 563 -15.26 4.42 5.48
CA GLY A 563 -15.80 4.95 4.24
C GLY A 563 -15.14 4.28 3.04
N VAL A 564 -15.82 4.25 1.90
CA VAL A 564 -15.19 4.00 0.61
C VAL A 564 -15.45 5.19 -0.32
N ILE A 565 -14.41 5.66 -0.99
CA ILE A 565 -14.52 6.63 -2.09
C ILE A 565 -14.51 5.86 -3.42
N ASP A 566 -15.42 6.23 -4.31
CA ASP A 566 -15.56 5.74 -5.70
C ASP A 566 -15.52 4.21 -5.85
N PRO A 567 -16.43 3.44 -5.21
CA PRO A 567 -16.50 1.99 -5.39
C PRO A 567 -17.00 1.62 -6.80
N SER A 568 -16.07 1.35 -7.72
CA SER A 568 -16.36 0.91 -9.09
C SER A 568 -17.23 -0.35 -9.13
N GLU A 569 -16.93 -1.30 -8.24
CA GLU A 569 -17.60 -2.58 -8.08
C GLU A 569 -17.57 -2.99 -6.60
N ALA A 570 -18.55 -3.78 -6.16
CA ALA A 570 -18.70 -4.10 -4.74
C ALA A 570 -17.64 -5.09 -4.24
N THR A 571 -17.31 -6.13 -5.04
CA THR A 571 -16.48 -7.26 -4.60
C THR A 571 -15.10 -6.87 -4.06
N PRO A 572 -14.26 -6.05 -4.75
CA PRO A 572 -12.95 -5.69 -4.22
C PRO A 572 -13.02 -4.90 -2.90
N VAL A 573 -14.09 -4.13 -2.72
CA VAL A 573 -14.36 -3.38 -1.49
C VAL A 573 -14.80 -4.32 -0.37
N ILE A 574 -15.70 -5.27 -0.65
CA ILE A 574 -16.13 -6.34 0.27
C ILE A 574 -14.93 -7.16 0.73
N ASP A 575 -14.05 -7.57 -0.19
CA ASP A 575 -12.84 -8.34 0.13
C ASP A 575 -11.88 -7.53 1.01
N ALA A 576 -11.66 -6.25 0.68
CA ALA A 576 -10.79 -5.38 1.46
C ALA A 576 -11.33 -5.08 2.88
N LEU A 577 -12.65 -4.93 3.03
CA LEU A 577 -13.33 -4.84 4.32
C LEU A 577 -13.22 -6.14 5.13
N SER A 578 -13.47 -7.27 4.48
CA SER A 578 -13.50 -8.61 5.10
C SER A 578 -12.12 -9.03 5.61
N ARG A 579 -11.05 -8.78 4.84
CA ARG A 579 -9.64 -9.01 5.26
C ARG A 579 -9.25 -8.32 6.57
N LYS A 580 -10.00 -7.29 6.99
CA LYS A 580 -9.75 -6.53 8.23
C LYS A 580 -10.91 -6.61 9.23
N ASN A 581 -11.92 -7.44 8.96
CA ASN A 581 -13.15 -7.57 9.74
C ASN A 581 -13.82 -6.20 10.04
N ARG A 582 -13.94 -5.36 9.01
CA ARG A 582 -14.49 -3.99 9.09
C ARG A 582 -15.88 -3.92 8.48
N ASN A 583 -16.77 -3.12 9.08
CA ASN A 583 -18.09 -2.81 8.54
C ASN A 583 -18.10 -1.43 7.86
N LEU A 584 -18.79 -1.28 6.72
CA LEU A 584 -18.83 -0.04 5.95
C LEU A 584 -19.88 0.94 6.49
N THR A 585 -19.47 2.17 6.79
CA THR A 585 -20.38 3.23 7.28
C THR A 585 -20.83 4.17 6.15
N TYR A 586 -19.89 4.57 5.28
CA TYR A 586 -20.13 5.59 4.24
C TYR A 586 -19.63 5.14 2.87
N ILE A 587 -20.34 5.56 1.83
CA ILE A 587 -19.91 5.49 0.43
C ILE A 587 -19.89 6.93 -0.07
N LEU A 588 -18.79 7.37 -0.67
CA LEU A 588 -18.61 8.73 -1.15
C LEU A 588 -18.30 8.67 -2.65
N ASN A 589 -19.04 9.38 -3.48
CA ASN A 589 -18.80 9.42 -4.93
C ASN A 589 -18.35 10.82 -5.36
N THR A 590 -17.24 10.89 -6.09
CA THR A 590 -16.73 12.13 -6.70
C THR A 590 -17.62 12.58 -7.85
N HIS A 591 -18.14 11.64 -8.64
CA HIS A 591 -19.07 11.89 -9.74
C HIS A 591 -19.87 10.62 -10.12
N HIS A 592 -20.75 10.75 -11.11
CA HIS A 592 -21.79 9.76 -11.43
C HIS A 592 -21.41 8.67 -12.46
N HIS A 593 -20.17 8.59 -12.96
CA HIS A 593 -19.85 7.52 -13.92
C HIS A 593 -19.89 6.15 -13.25
N HIS A 594 -20.23 5.13 -14.04
CA HIS A 594 -20.55 3.80 -13.51
C HIS A 594 -19.34 3.15 -12.84
N ASP A 595 -18.13 3.38 -13.36
CA ASP A 595 -16.86 2.92 -12.80
C ASP A 595 -16.41 3.69 -11.54
N HIS A 596 -17.22 4.62 -11.03
CA HIS A 596 -17.07 5.25 -9.71
C HIS A 596 -18.27 5.00 -8.78
N THR A 597 -19.33 4.36 -9.29
CA THR A 597 -20.63 4.21 -8.59
C THR A 597 -21.23 2.80 -8.66
N GLY A 598 -20.67 1.88 -9.43
CA GLY A 598 -21.25 0.57 -9.72
C GLY A 598 -21.39 -0.32 -8.49
N GLY A 599 -20.52 -0.17 -7.49
CA GLY A 599 -20.63 -0.85 -6.20
C GLY A 599 -21.66 -0.24 -5.24
N ASN A 600 -22.20 0.96 -5.50
CA ASN A 600 -23.00 1.72 -4.52
C ASN A 600 -24.18 0.95 -3.94
N GLU A 601 -25.09 0.47 -4.79
CA GLU A 601 -26.36 -0.10 -4.31
C GLU A 601 -26.15 -1.45 -3.60
N GLU A 602 -25.20 -2.25 -4.05
CA GLU A 602 -24.85 -3.53 -3.42
C GLU A 602 -24.16 -3.33 -2.07
N LEU A 603 -23.15 -2.46 -1.99
CA LEU A 603 -22.47 -2.13 -0.73
C LEU A 603 -23.44 -1.49 0.28
N LYS A 604 -24.34 -0.63 -0.18
CA LYS A 604 -25.43 -0.06 0.63
C LYS A 604 -26.39 -1.13 1.14
N ALA A 605 -26.81 -2.06 0.27
CA ALA A 605 -27.72 -3.14 0.65
C ALA A 605 -27.07 -4.15 1.61
N MET A 606 -25.77 -4.42 1.47
CA MET A 606 -25.03 -5.37 2.29
C MET A 606 -24.69 -4.83 3.69
N TYR A 607 -24.19 -3.60 3.78
CA TYR A 607 -23.67 -3.03 5.02
C TYR A 607 -24.59 -2.00 5.69
N GLY A 608 -25.64 -1.55 5.00
CA GLY A 608 -26.49 -0.45 5.48
C GLY A 608 -25.84 0.93 5.38
N ALA A 609 -24.74 1.04 4.63
CA ALA A 609 -23.94 2.25 4.48
C ALA A 609 -24.73 3.44 3.90
N LYS A 610 -24.29 4.66 4.22
CA LYS A 610 -24.87 5.89 3.67
C LYS A 610 -24.08 6.39 2.47
N VAL A 611 -24.75 6.56 1.34
CA VAL A 611 -24.17 7.07 0.09
C VAL A 611 -24.19 8.60 0.10
N ILE A 612 -23.06 9.20 -0.25
CA ILE A 612 -22.78 10.63 -0.18
C ILE A 612 -22.26 11.08 -1.54
N GLY A 613 -22.81 12.18 -2.06
CA GLY A 613 -22.38 12.72 -3.35
C GLY A 613 -22.78 14.17 -3.56
N SER A 614 -22.49 14.67 -4.75
CA SER A 614 -22.79 16.03 -5.17
C SER A 614 -24.28 16.30 -5.23
N GLY A 615 -24.73 17.44 -4.69
CA GLY A 615 -26.10 17.92 -4.85
C GLY A 615 -26.50 18.12 -6.32
N ALA A 616 -25.55 18.46 -7.19
CA ALA A 616 -25.78 18.62 -8.63
C ALA A 616 -25.97 17.28 -9.37
N ASP A 617 -25.43 16.17 -8.83
CA ASP A 617 -25.59 14.81 -9.37
C ASP A 617 -26.56 13.96 -8.53
N ARG A 618 -27.41 14.56 -7.69
CA ARG A 618 -28.36 13.85 -6.81
C ARG A 618 -29.16 12.76 -7.52
N ASP A 619 -29.72 13.07 -8.70
CA ASP A 619 -30.54 12.11 -9.46
C ASP A 619 -29.71 11.15 -10.34
N ARG A 620 -28.37 11.27 -10.27
CA ARG A 620 -27.39 10.48 -11.04
C ARG A 620 -26.49 9.58 -10.19
N ILE A 621 -26.32 9.86 -8.89
CA ILE A 621 -25.60 8.98 -7.96
C ILE A 621 -26.54 7.86 -7.45
N PRO A 622 -26.28 6.58 -7.79
CA PRO A 622 -27.13 5.46 -7.35
C PRO A 622 -27.17 5.36 -5.83
N GLY A 623 -28.38 5.28 -5.28
CA GLY A 623 -28.61 5.09 -3.85
C GLY A 623 -28.28 6.26 -2.92
N ILE A 624 -28.03 7.49 -3.40
CA ILE A 624 -27.62 8.64 -2.55
C ILE A 624 -28.56 8.89 -1.35
N ASP A 625 -27.98 9.10 -0.16
CA ASP A 625 -28.66 9.49 1.08
C ASP A 625 -28.34 10.94 1.49
N ILE A 626 -27.09 11.38 1.29
CA ILE A 626 -26.58 12.68 1.72
C ILE A 626 -26.06 13.43 0.49
N VAL A 627 -26.54 14.65 0.28
CA VAL A 627 -26.07 15.57 -0.75
C VAL A 627 -25.16 16.63 -0.13
N LEU A 628 -24.06 16.95 -0.80
CA LEU A 628 -23.10 17.98 -0.40
C LEU A 628 -22.83 18.97 -1.56
N ASN A 629 -22.50 20.21 -1.23
CA ASN A 629 -22.36 21.34 -2.17
C ASN A 629 -20.97 22.01 -2.08
N ASP A 630 -20.60 22.91 -3.02
CA ASP A 630 -19.30 23.62 -2.98
C ASP A 630 -19.04 24.31 -1.63
N LYS A 631 -17.84 24.09 -1.07
CA LYS A 631 -17.34 24.65 0.21
C LYS A 631 -18.09 24.15 1.45
N GLU A 632 -18.99 23.18 1.32
CA GLU A 632 -19.63 22.53 2.46
C GLU A 632 -18.59 21.78 3.30
N LYS A 633 -18.76 21.82 4.62
CA LYS A 633 -17.95 21.08 5.58
C LYS A 633 -18.72 19.87 6.05
N TRP A 634 -18.14 18.70 5.88
CA TRP A 634 -18.70 17.43 6.36
C TRP A 634 -17.73 16.74 7.33
N MET A 635 -18.23 15.83 8.17
CA MET A 635 -17.44 15.16 9.21
C MET A 635 -17.41 13.64 8.98
N PHE A 636 -16.24 13.11 8.65
CA PHE A 636 -15.99 11.66 8.54
C PHE A 636 -15.33 11.16 9.81
N GLY A 637 -16.04 10.47 10.71
CA GLY A 637 -15.42 9.85 11.90
C GLY A 637 -14.58 10.80 12.77
N GLY A 638 -14.96 12.08 12.87
CA GLY A 638 -14.18 13.11 13.57
C GLY A 638 -13.19 13.91 12.70
N HIS A 639 -12.97 13.51 11.44
CA HIS A 639 -12.14 14.23 10.47
C HIS A 639 -12.97 15.23 9.66
N GLU A 640 -12.52 16.49 9.58
CA GLU A 640 -13.13 17.50 8.70
C GLU A 640 -12.87 17.17 7.23
N VAL A 641 -13.92 17.25 6.42
CA VAL A 641 -13.89 17.10 4.95
C VAL A 641 -14.41 18.39 4.33
N LEU A 642 -13.57 19.02 3.50
CA LEU A 642 -13.93 20.18 2.69
C LEU A 642 -14.36 19.70 1.31
N VAL A 643 -15.62 19.96 0.96
CA VAL A 643 -16.20 19.61 -0.33
C VAL A 643 -15.88 20.71 -1.34
N MET A 644 -15.38 20.33 -2.50
CA MET A 644 -14.98 21.26 -3.56
C MET A 644 -15.68 20.86 -4.86
N GLU A 645 -16.56 21.69 -5.41
CA GLU A 645 -17.08 21.45 -6.76
C GLU A 645 -15.95 21.62 -7.77
N THR A 646 -15.74 20.58 -8.57
CA THR A 646 -14.63 20.46 -9.52
C THR A 646 -15.11 20.10 -10.93
N PRO A 647 -16.09 20.84 -11.49
CA PRO A 647 -16.65 20.56 -12.82
C PRO A 647 -15.60 20.64 -13.92
N GLY A 648 -15.79 19.84 -14.97
CA GLY A 648 -14.91 19.80 -16.12
C GLY A 648 -15.00 18.44 -16.82
N HIS A 649 -14.74 17.36 -16.06
CA HIS A 649 -14.97 16.01 -16.55
C HIS A 649 -16.47 15.75 -16.72
N THR A 650 -17.21 15.83 -15.61
CA THR A 650 -18.66 15.98 -15.57
C THR A 650 -19.04 17.36 -15.00
N ARG A 651 -20.31 17.75 -15.10
CA ARG A 651 -20.80 19.04 -14.59
C ARG A 651 -21.05 19.05 -13.08
N GLY A 652 -21.28 17.88 -12.49
CA GLY A 652 -21.60 17.70 -11.07
C GLY A 652 -20.43 17.20 -10.22
N HIS A 653 -19.24 16.99 -10.82
CA HIS A 653 -18.06 16.45 -10.16
C HIS A 653 -17.68 17.25 -8.90
N ILE A 654 -17.40 16.56 -7.80
CA ILE A 654 -16.85 17.10 -6.55
C ILE A 654 -15.56 16.38 -6.17
N SER A 655 -14.73 17.05 -5.38
CA SER A 655 -13.52 16.48 -4.77
C SER A 655 -13.58 16.66 -3.25
N PHE A 656 -13.10 15.65 -2.53
CA PHE A 656 -13.12 15.62 -1.07
C PHE A 656 -11.71 15.90 -0.52
N TYR A 657 -11.53 17.03 0.15
CA TYR A 657 -10.24 17.39 0.77
C TYR A 657 -10.29 17.19 2.29
N PHE A 658 -9.38 16.36 2.80
CA PHE A 658 -9.18 16.06 4.22
C PHE A 658 -7.95 16.84 4.74
N PRO A 659 -8.11 18.10 5.20
CA PRO A 659 -6.99 18.94 5.65
C PRO A 659 -6.15 18.29 6.75
N GLY A 660 -6.76 17.59 7.71
CA GLY A 660 -6.04 16.92 8.81
C GLY A 660 -5.12 15.78 8.36
N SER A 661 -5.36 15.21 7.17
CA SER A 661 -4.51 14.16 6.57
C SER A 661 -3.65 14.66 5.41
N GLY A 662 -3.78 15.95 5.04
CA GLY A 662 -3.14 16.51 3.85
C GLY A 662 -3.49 15.73 2.56
N ALA A 663 -4.74 15.28 2.40
CA ALA A 663 -5.15 14.38 1.34
C ALA A 663 -6.37 14.92 0.58
N ILE A 664 -6.34 14.92 -0.76
CA ILE A 664 -7.50 15.19 -1.61
C ILE A 664 -7.83 13.98 -2.49
N PHE A 665 -9.11 13.64 -2.53
CA PHE A 665 -9.68 12.68 -3.46
C PHE A 665 -10.28 13.44 -4.64
N ALA A 666 -9.57 13.41 -5.76
CA ALA A 666 -9.80 14.29 -6.91
C ALA A 666 -10.67 13.65 -8.01
N GLY A 667 -11.04 12.36 -7.86
CA GLY A 667 -11.75 11.60 -8.88
C GLY A 667 -11.06 11.75 -10.24
N ASP A 668 -11.84 12.20 -11.21
CA ASP A 668 -11.42 12.38 -12.60
C ASP A 668 -11.14 13.85 -12.96
N THR A 669 -11.18 14.78 -12.01
CA THR A 669 -10.73 16.16 -12.25
C THR A 669 -9.23 16.19 -12.56
N LEU A 670 -8.41 15.58 -11.69
CA LEU A 670 -6.95 15.66 -11.73
C LEU A 670 -6.34 14.28 -11.53
N PHE A 671 -5.64 13.80 -12.56
CA PHE A 671 -4.76 12.62 -12.48
C PHE A 671 -3.32 13.06 -12.30
N SER A 672 -2.43 12.12 -11.95
CA SER A 672 -1.02 12.41 -12.12
C SER A 672 -0.68 12.56 -13.62
N LEU A 673 -0.07 13.70 -13.96
CA LEU A 673 0.32 14.11 -15.31
C LEU A 673 -0.82 14.31 -16.34
N SER A 674 -2.09 14.35 -15.91
CA SER A 674 -3.24 14.67 -16.78
C SER A 674 -4.40 15.30 -16.00
N CYS A 675 -5.44 15.77 -16.69
CA CYS A 675 -6.80 15.90 -16.15
C CYS A 675 -7.75 14.88 -16.83
N GLY A 676 -9.01 14.83 -16.41
CA GLY A 676 -10.07 14.09 -17.09
C GLY A 676 -10.36 14.59 -18.50
N ARG A 677 -11.05 13.76 -19.30
CA ARG A 677 -11.65 14.18 -20.57
C ARG A 677 -12.83 15.10 -20.31
N LEU A 678 -13.01 16.13 -21.14
CA LEU A 678 -14.12 17.09 -20.97
C LEU A 678 -15.38 16.52 -21.60
N LEU A 679 -16.11 15.67 -20.87
CA LEU A 679 -17.30 14.98 -21.39
C LEU A 679 -18.57 15.83 -21.24
N GLU A 680 -18.70 16.57 -20.12
CA GLU A 680 -19.82 17.50 -19.91
C GLU A 680 -19.40 18.96 -19.70
N GLY A 681 -18.15 19.21 -19.30
CA GLY A 681 -17.67 20.54 -18.93
C GLY A 681 -16.80 21.22 -19.99
N THR A 682 -16.42 22.47 -19.74
CA THR A 682 -15.56 23.26 -20.64
C THR A 682 -14.11 23.36 -20.15
N PRO A 683 -13.15 23.77 -21.00
CA PRO A 683 -11.77 24.05 -20.58
C PRO A 683 -11.68 25.10 -19.47
N GLU A 684 -12.57 26.11 -19.45
CA GLU A 684 -12.66 27.15 -18.42
C GLU A 684 -13.06 26.54 -17.07
N GLN A 685 -14.06 25.65 -17.07
CA GLN A 685 -14.50 24.95 -15.86
C GLN A 685 -13.39 24.05 -15.32
N MET A 686 -12.79 23.22 -16.18
CA MET A 686 -11.67 22.36 -15.78
C MET A 686 -10.50 23.20 -15.24
N LEU A 687 -10.10 24.29 -15.91
CA LEU A 687 -9.04 25.17 -15.43
C LEU A 687 -9.38 25.80 -14.07
N SER A 688 -10.64 26.21 -13.85
CA SER A 688 -11.11 26.72 -12.56
C SER A 688 -10.99 25.66 -11.46
N SER A 689 -11.44 24.44 -11.73
CA SER A 689 -11.37 23.28 -10.83
C SER A 689 -9.93 22.90 -10.49
N LEU A 690 -9.05 22.85 -11.48
CA LEU A 690 -7.62 22.62 -11.29
C LEU A 690 -6.97 23.75 -10.49
N ARG A 691 -7.36 25.01 -10.70
CA ARG A 691 -6.90 26.16 -9.88
C ARG A 691 -7.38 26.07 -8.43
N LYS A 692 -8.61 25.59 -8.16
CA LYS A 692 -9.07 25.29 -6.79
C LYS A 692 -8.12 24.28 -6.12
N ILE A 693 -7.83 23.16 -6.78
CA ILE A 693 -6.92 22.12 -6.25
C ILE A 693 -5.49 22.66 -6.09
N MET A 694 -4.97 23.43 -7.05
CA MET A 694 -3.65 24.07 -6.98
C MET A 694 -3.47 25.06 -5.83
N SER A 695 -4.56 25.60 -5.27
CA SER A 695 -4.51 26.51 -4.11
C SER A 695 -4.23 25.81 -2.78
N LEU A 696 -4.31 24.47 -2.76
CA LEU A 696 -3.99 23.65 -1.59
C LEU A 696 -2.47 23.58 -1.32
N PRO A 697 -2.04 23.16 -0.11
CA PRO A 697 -0.64 22.99 0.23
C PRO A 697 0.14 22.09 -0.74
N ASP A 698 1.39 22.45 -1.03
CA ASP A 698 2.25 21.75 -1.99
C ASP A 698 2.53 20.28 -1.62
N ASP A 699 2.49 19.96 -0.33
CA ASP A 699 2.69 18.63 0.22
C ASP A 699 1.43 17.75 0.22
N THR A 700 0.26 18.30 -0.14
CA THR A 700 -1.00 17.55 -0.28
C THR A 700 -0.85 16.34 -1.21
N ASN A 701 -1.26 15.18 -0.72
CA ASN A 701 -1.38 13.93 -1.47
C ASN A 701 -2.66 13.96 -2.31
N ILE A 702 -2.55 13.64 -3.60
CA ILE A 702 -3.67 13.55 -4.53
C ILE A 702 -3.94 12.07 -4.82
N TYR A 703 -5.16 11.65 -4.51
CA TYR A 703 -5.72 10.34 -4.81
C TYR A 703 -6.76 10.53 -5.93
N CYS A 704 -6.51 9.94 -7.10
CA CYS A 704 -7.31 10.14 -8.31
C CYS A 704 -7.95 8.84 -8.81
N GLY A 705 -8.91 8.93 -9.71
CA GLY A 705 -9.76 7.82 -10.14
C GLY A 705 -9.01 6.63 -10.77
N HIS A 706 -7.92 6.89 -11.50
CA HIS A 706 -7.28 5.87 -12.36
C HIS A 706 -5.74 5.88 -12.35
N GLU A 707 -5.14 4.73 -12.66
CA GLU A 707 -3.70 4.51 -12.86
C GLU A 707 -3.21 4.88 -14.28
N TYR A 708 -3.52 6.09 -14.74
CA TYR A 708 -3.13 6.57 -16.08
C TYR A 708 -1.71 7.14 -16.16
N THR A 709 -0.95 7.21 -15.07
CA THR A 709 0.27 8.03 -14.98
C THR A 709 1.36 7.67 -16.00
N LEU A 710 1.48 6.39 -16.40
CA LEU A 710 2.46 5.95 -17.40
C LEU A 710 2.07 6.30 -18.85
N SER A 711 0.79 6.34 -19.21
CA SER A 711 0.37 6.85 -20.53
C SER A 711 0.43 8.37 -20.53
N ASN A 712 0.03 9.01 -19.43
CA ASN A 712 0.13 10.45 -19.22
C ASN A 712 1.58 10.96 -19.33
N SER A 713 2.56 10.25 -18.76
CA SER A 713 3.97 10.65 -18.82
C SER A 713 4.55 10.63 -20.23
N LYS A 714 4.10 9.70 -21.10
CA LYS A 714 4.51 9.66 -22.52
C LYS A 714 4.05 10.91 -23.28
N PHE A 715 2.79 11.30 -23.11
CA PHE A 715 2.25 12.52 -23.69
C PHE A 715 2.93 13.77 -23.10
N ALA A 716 3.06 13.85 -21.78
CA ALA A 716 3.70 15.00 -21.15
C ALA A 716 5.14 15.20 -21.65
N LEU A 717 5.91 14.10 -21.83
CA LEU A 717 7.26 14.15 -22.38
C LEU A 717 7.32 14.52 -23.87
N SER A 718 6.27 14.28 -24.66
CA SER A 718 6.28 14.69 -26.07
C SER A 718 6.07 16.20 -26.25
N ILE A 719 5.49 16.89 -25.24
CA ILE A 719 5.20 18.34 -25.29
C ILE A 719 6.04 19.21 -24.32
N ASP A 720 6.64 18.64 -23.27
CA ASP A 720 7.59 19.32 -22.36
C ASP A 720 8.90 18.50 -22.20
N PRO A 721 9.57 18.06 -23.28
CA PRO A 721 10.68 17.08 -23.23
C PRO A 721 11.91 17.55 -22.44
N ASN A 722 12.10 18.86 -22.30
CA ASN A 722 13.26 19.46 -21.62
C ASN A 722 13.03 19.69 -20.11
N ASN A 723 11.87 19.31 -19.58
CA ASN A 723 11.55 19.47 -18.17
C ASN A 723 12.19 18.34 -17.34
N GLU A 724 13.35 18.61 -16.74
CA GLU A 724 14.11 17.63 -15.94
C GLU A 724 13.31 17.00 -14.78
N ALA A 725 12.37 17.75 -14.18
CA ALA A 725 11.51 17.24 -13.13
C ALA A 725 10.51 16.20 -13.69
N LEU A 726 9.91 16.50 -14.85
CA LEU A 726 9.06 15.56 -15.57
C LEU A 726 9.83 14.32 -16.06
N GLN A 727 11.03 14.48 -16.63
CA GLN A 727 11.90 13.35 -17.01
C GLN A 727 12.17 12.43 -15.82
N SER A 728 12.59 13.01 -14.68
CA SER A 728 12.90 12.27 -13.46
C SER A 728 11.67 11.55 -12.90
N TYR A 729 10.51 12.20 -12.91
CA TYR A 729 9.27 11.62 -12.42
C TYR A 729 8.72 10.56 -13.37
N ALA A 730 8.77 10.76 -14.69
CA ALA A 730 8.38 9.78 -15.69
C ALA A 730 9.24 8.50 -15.61
N ALA A 731 10.55 8.63 -15.39
CA ALA A 731 11.44 7.49 -15.15
C ALA A 731 11.09 6.73 -13.87
N HIS A 732 10.70 7.45 -12.80
CA HIS A 732 10.24 6.84 -11.55
C HIS A 732 8.89 6.12 -11.73
N VAL A 733 7.94 6.73 -12.45
CA VAL A 733 6.65 6.15 -12.85
C VAL A 733 6.86 4.87 -13.66
N ALA A 734 7.75 4.88 -14.65
CA ALA A 734 8.09 3.70 -15.43
C ALA A 734 8.68 2.57 -14.56
N HIS A 735 9.52 2.90 -13.57
CA HIS A 735 10.06 1.93 -12.62
C HIS A 735 8.98 1.31 -11.72
N LEU A 736 8.05 2.12 -11.21
CA LEU A 736 6.92 1.63 -10.40
C LEU A 736 6.01 0.70 -11.23
N ARG A 737 5.60 1.12 -12.43
CA ARG A 737 4.74 0.32 -13.29
C ARG A 737 5.42 -0.93 -13.85
N SER A 738 6.75 -0.93 -14.06
CA SER A 738 7.48 -2.17 -14.40
C SER A 738 7.49 -3.22 -13.29
N LYS A 739 7.11 -2.83 -12.06
CA LYS A 739 6.94 -3.70 -10.89
C LYS A 739 5.47 -3.88 -10.51
N SER A 740 4.53 -3.46 -11.36
CA SER A 740 3.08 -3.45 -11.10
C SER A 740 2.66 -2.68 -9.84
N LEU A 741 3.48 -1.71 -9.39
CA LEU A 741 3.18 -0.86 -8.24
C LEU A 741 2.31 0.34 -8.65
N PRO A 742 1.43 0.85 -7.77
CA PRO A 742 0.71 2.09 -8.02
C PRO A 742 1.67 3.29 -8.08
N THR A 743 1.29 4.32 -8.83
CA THR A 743 1.97 5.61 -8.91
C THR A 743 1.28 6.70 -8.09
N ILE A 744 0.11 6.36 -7.55
CA ILE A 744 -0.76 7.17 -6.71
C ILE A 744 -0.54 6.77 -5.22
N PRO A 745 -0.65 7.70 -4.24
CA PRO A 745 -0.86 9.13 -4.41
C PRO A 745 0.35 9.84 -5.03
N THR A 746 0.05 10.80 -5.91
CA THR A 746 1.03 11.84 -6.29
C THR A 746 0.98 12.99 -5.26
N LYS A 747 1.95 13.91 -5.32
CA LYS A 747 1.94 15.15 -4.51
C LYS A 747 1.67 16.35 -5.39
N LEU A 748 0.86 17.30 -4.89
CA LEU A 748 0.49 18.50 -5.63
C LEU A 748 1.70 19.30 -6.14
N LYS A 749 2.80 19.36 -5.38
CA LYS A 749 4.07 19.95 -5.83
C LYS A 749 4.68 19.28 -7.06
N ILE A 750 4.57 17.95 -7.18
CA ILE A 750 5.04 17.21 -8.35
C ILE A 750 4.16 17.55 -9.56
N GLU A 751 2.85 17.56 -9.36
CA GLU A 751 1.90 17.91 -10.43
C GLU A 751 2.09 19.35 -10.92
N LYS A 752 2.24 20.34 -10.04
CA LYS A 752 2.56 21.74 -10.40
C LYS A 752 3.86 21.85 -11.24
N ALA A 753 4.83 20.97 -11.02
CA ALA A 753 6.09 20.96 -11.75
C ALA A 753 6.04 20.18 -13.09
N CYS A 754 5.22 19.13 -13.19
CA CYS A 754 5.31 18.13 -14.25
C CYS A 754 4.04 17.99 -15.11
N ASN A 755 2.85 18.30 -14.58
CA ASN A 755 1.58 18.07 -15.24
C ASN A 755 1.28 19.18 -16.26
N PRO A 756 1.13 18.87 -17.56
CA PRO A 756 0.94 19.91 -18.58
C PRO A 756 -0.35 20.72 -18.40
N PHE A 757 -1.39 20.12 -17.80
CA PHE A 757 -2.67 20.78 -17.54
C PHE A 757 -2.62 21.77 -16.35
N LEU A 758 -1.62 21.65 -15.48
CA LEU A 758 -1.32 22.64 -14.43
C LEU A 758 -0.28 23.68 -14.90
N ARG A 759 0.20 23.56 -16.16
CA ARG A 759 1.23 24.40 -16.78
C ARG A 759 0.78 25.02 -18.13
N PRO A 760 -0.49 25.43 -18.32
CA PRO A 760 -0.97 25.94 -19.62
C PRO A 760 -0.26 27.22 -20.09
N SER A 761 0.35 27.97 -19.17
CA SER A 761 1.15 29.16 -19.46
C SER A 761 2.62 28.85 -19.85
N SER A 762 3.04 27.59 -19.86
CA SER A 762 4.42 27.20 -20.21
C SER A 762 4.72 27.48 -21.69
N THR A 763 5.73 28.33 -21.94
CA THR A 763 6.20 28.65 -23.30
C THR A 763 6.63 27.40 -24.08
N ALA A 764 7.21 26.40 -23.40
CA ALA A 764 7.66 25.16 -24.05
C ALA A 764 6.47 24.34 -24.57
N ILE A 765 5.46 24.11 -23.72
CA ILE A 765 4.24 23.39 -24.08
C ILE A 765 3.46 24.14 -25.17
N ARG A 766 3.32 25.46 -25.03
CA ARG A 766 2.65 26.29 -26.03
C ARG A 766 3.34 26.24 -27.39
N HIS A 767 4.67 26.30 -27.42
CA HIS A 767 5.44 26.14 -28.66
C HIS A 767 5.30 24.73 -29.25
N ALA A 768 5.39 23.67 -28.45
CA ALA A 768 5.27 22.28 -28.91
C ALA A 768 3.91 21.96 -29.57
N LEU A 769 2.84 22.62 -29.11
CA LEU A 769 1.48 22.45 -29.63
C LEU A 769 1.00 23.59 -30.53
N ASN A 770 1.88 24.50 -30.95
CA ASN A 770 1.55 25.69 -31.77
C ASN A 770 0.44 26.58 -31.18
N ILE A 771 0.32 26.63 -29.85
CA ILE A 771 -0.67 27.45 -29.13
C ILE A 771 -0.22 28.93 -29.20
N PRO A 772 -1.05 29.85 -29.71
CA PRO A 772 -0.69 31.27 -29.79
C PRO A 772 -0.31 31.88 -28.44
N ALA A 773 0.66 32.78 -28.44
CA ALA A 773 1.03 33.54 -27.24
C ALA A 773 -0.10 34.45 -26.72
N THR A 774 -1.05 34.80 -27.59
CA THR A 774 -2.26 35.57 -27.26
C THR A 774 -3.39 34.71 -26.67
N ALA A 775 -3.31 33.38 -26.78
CA ALA A 775 -4.33 32.49 -26.22
C ALA A 775 -4.31 32.57 -24.69
N ASN A 776 -5.49 32.60 -24.07
CA ASN A 776 -5.61 32.52 -22.62
C ASN A 776 -5.33 31.09 -22.12
N ASP A 777 -5.28 30.89 -20.80
CA ASP A 777 -4.94 29.58 -20.23
C ASP A 777 -6.03 28.50 -20.42
N SER A 778 -7.30 28.85 -20.60
CA SER A 778 -8.35 27.85 -20.85
C SER A 778 -8.37 27.41 -22.30
N GLU A 779 -8.16 28.33 -23.24
CA GLU A 779 -7.89 28.00 -24.65
C GLU A 779 -6.67 27.09 -24.77
N ALA A 780 -5.58 27.42 -24.09
CA ALA A 780 -4.37 26.58 -24.05
C ALA A 780 -4.64 25.20 -23.44
N LEU A 781 -5.38 25.12 -22.33
CA LEU A 781 -5.79 23.85 -21.72
C LEU A 781 -6.65 23.02 -22.68
N GLY A 782 -7.57 23.65 -23.41
CA GLY A 782 -8.40 23.01 -24.43
C GLY A 782 -7.57 22.37 -25.55
N VAL A 783 -6.55 23.08 -26.06
CA VAL A 783 -5.63 22.53 -27.08
C VAL A 783 -4.77 21.39 -26.50
N ILE A 784 -4.24 21.52 -25.27
CA ILE A 784 -3.49 20.44 -24.61
C ILE A 784 -4.39 19.20 -24.41
N ARG A 785 -5.66 19.39 -24.05
CA ARG A 785 -6.65 18.32 -23.89
C ARG A 785 -6.92 17.60 -25.20
N GLN A 786 -7.24 18.36 -26.25
CA GLN A 786 -7.48 17.82 -27.59
C GLN A 786 -6.25 17.09 -28.14
N ALA A 787 -5.04 17.62 -27.93
CA ALA A 787 -3.81 16.96 -28.33
C ALA A 787 -3.62 15.62 -27.59
N LYS A 788 -3.90 15.57 -26.28
CA LYS A 788 -3.81 14.32 -25.49
C LYS A 788 -4.86 13.29 -25.86
N ASP A 789 -6.04 13.72 -26.28
CA ASP A 789 -7.12 12.81 -26.67
C ASP A 789 -6.91 12.18 -28.06
N ASN A 790 -5.97 12.70 -28.85
CA ASN A 790 -5.57 12.21 -30.17
C ASN A 790 -4.11 11.70 -30.22
N PHE A 791 -3.51 11.37 -29.06
CA PHE A 791 -2.15 10.84 -28.91
C PHE A 791 -2.15 9.39 -28.44
#